data_AF-A0A319E3K5-F1
#
_entry.id   AF-A0A319E3K5-F1
#
_cell.length_a   1.000
_cell.length_b   1.000
_cell.length_c   1.000
_cell.angle_alpha   90.00
_cell.angle_beta   90.00
_cell.angle_gamma   90.00
#
_symmetry.space_group_name_H-M   'P 1'
#
loop_
_entity.id
_entity.type
_entity.pdbx_description
1 polymer ?
#
loop_
_entity_poly.entity_id
_entity_poly.type
_entity_poly.pdbx_seq_one_letter_code
_entity_poly.pdbx_strand_id
1 'polypeptide(L)'
;MEFSTTWIHSTTVDEIEVRKFGGFTTLPVRVSRYSEIANTAAQKVPCGWDANPSTRSNMMSVAGNSGANLLALALAEALPDRMATAVRLAQLGQLCDANGVVFCDQFGPQSRVEIYEMLTRCLDPCSMASSCSCSGACNKESGGKQAQLRTLASEVFTEIVQVDREHGMLVFDLFRKTFATEPMSFGCRKSSPLRTLWPILEFSIALRLSDGDRLFLQDIRSVVDECLIMNDEYWNANGAGGCQTDFSRMRGLSVDTERECLRSKIIALETRYLSLRAELYWKYPAESMRLRRWIEAAGVVMASYNYWRASSSSSSSSSSCSWSTTEWTRLNSRTSNMSLSSTQTFSGSYGEKEGDATLTAPTTYISSLPPSPSVQILNQAPSALNTWTHAPAPTVKCISSLVTSLQNATTILSDINGDNTQRYNQRAAHTIFGTSQATNSAYYTFIQSMTDARTLSNPGLATDILLGGFNRLYAGQSRELNWKFNSYVPSEAEYLSVIDDTTGSLYTILVQLLQAERCMSGYQPDLVPLATLLARFVRVKEDYLSFNNRERKMLGSGGDDRAFSYPIIRLANARPDCRAEVSRFLFERKEASKESSCLCSNDTKGDCGYNVSYNCLMLLLTDCGALRATREFLRDMENSIEKEVMQVEKLTGEVNPSIRFLIADLREGLGC
;
A
#
# COMPACT_ATOMS: atom_id res chain seq x y z
N MET A 1 -36.97 -17.71 -2.67
CA MET A 1 -37.28 -17.99 -1.25
C MET A 1 -36.28 -17.24 -0.41
N GLU A 2 -36.70 -16.14 0.23
CA GLU A 2 -35.88 -15.46 1.23
C GLU A 2 -35.84 -16.34 2.48
N PHE A 3 -34.75 -17.09 2.65
CA PHE A 3 -34.47 -17.74 3.92
C PHE A 3 -34.03 -16.64 4.89
N SER A 4 -34.94 -16.16 5.75
CA SER A 4 -34.64 -15.14 6.75
C SER A 4 -33.51 -15.62 7.67
N THR A 5 -32.46 -14.82 7.80
CA THR A 5 -31.36 -15.10 8.74
C THR A 5 -31.92 -15.16 10.16
N THR A 6 -31.76 -16.30 10.84
CA THR A 6 -32.17 -16.45 12.24
C THR A 6 -31.11 -15.85 13.16
N TRP A 7 -31.40 -14.68 13.72
CA TRP A 7 -30.58 -14.01 14.72
C TRP A 7 -30.89 -14.57 16.12
N ILE A 8 -29.91 -15.15 16.79
CA ILE A 8 -30.12 -15.92 18.03
C ILE A 8 -29.60 -15.14 19.24
N HIS A 9 -28.41 -14.54 19.11
CA HIS A 9 -27.67 -13.95 20.23
C HIS A 9 -27.81 -12.43 20.32
N SER A 10 -28.59 -11.80 19.44
CA SER A 10 -28.80 -10.36 19.40
C SER A 10 -30.27 -9.95 19.36
N THR A 11 -30.52 -8.67 19.62
CA THR A 11 -31.80 -7.98 19.42
C THR A 11 -31.61 -6.77 18.51
N THR A 12 -32.62 -6.43 17.71
CA THR A 12 -32.62 -5.21 16.89
C THR A 12 -32.74 -3.98 17.79
N VAL A 13 -31.96 -2.94 17.49
CA VAL A 13 -32.15 -1.61 18.07
C VAL A 13 -33.29 -0.92 17.32
N ASP A 14 -34.16 -0.19 18.02
CA ASP A 14 -35.28 0.51 17.41
C ASP A 14 -34.78 1.55 16.39
N GLU A 15 -35.35 1.55 15.18
CA GLU A 15 -34.97 2.48 14.12
C GLU A 15 -35.19 3.94 14.52
N ILE A 16 -36.20 4.22 15.35
CA ILE A 16 -36.44 5.56 15.92
C ILE A 16 -35.26 5.97 16.81
N GLU A 17 -34.73 5.04 17.59
CA GLU A 17 -33.57 5.27 18.45
C GLU A 17 -32.29 5.48 17.62
N VAL A 18 -32.08 4.68 16.57
CA VAL A 18 -30.95 4.83 15.64
C VAL A 18 -30.97 6.21 14.96
N ARG A 19 -32.14 6.65 14.50
CA ARG A 19 -32.31 7.95 13.84
C ARG A 19 -32.21 9.13 14.81
N LYS A 20 -32.59 8.96 16.08
CA LYS A 20 -32.50 10.00 17.12
C LYS A 20 -31.08 10.52 17.31
N PHE A 21 -30.08 9.64 17.22
CA PHE A 21 -28.67 10.00 17.35
C PHE A 21 -28.02 10.45 16.05
N GLY A 22 -28.78 10.59 14.97
CA GLY A 22 -28.27 11.06 13.68
C GLY A 22 -27.49 10.01 12.89
N GLY A 23 -27.67 8.71 13.19
CA GLY A 23 -27.14 7.63 12.36
C GLY A 23 -27.69 7.70 10.93
N PHE A 24 -26.82 7.41 9.97
CA PHE A 24 -27.13 7.42 8.53
C PHE A 24 -27.45 6.03 7.99
N THR A 25 -27.16 4.99 8.78
CA THR A 25 -27.30 3.60 8.38
C THR A 25 -28.76 3.24 8.05
N THR A 26 -28.92 2.55 6.93
CA THR A 26 -30.16 1.92 6.47
C THR A 26 -30.15 0.41 6.73
N LEU A 27 -29.01 -0.13 7.17
CA LEU A 27 -28.88 -1.51 7.61
C LEU A 27 -29.37 -1.68 9.06
N PRO A 28 -29.89 -2.86 9.43
CA PRO A 28 -30.40 -3.09 10.78
C PRO A 28 -29.26 -3.09 11.80
N VAL A 29 -29.34 -2.20 12.78
CA VAL A 29 -28.43 -2.18 13.94
C VAL A 29 -28.88 -3.24 14.95
N ARG A 30 -27.92 -3.99 15.49
CA ARG A 30 -28.20 -5.06 16.45
C ARG A 30 -27.27 -4.94 17.65
N VAL A 31 -27.77 -5.34 18.82
CA VAL A 31 -27.01 -5.39 20.07
C VAL A 31 -27.02 -6.81 20.61
N SER A 32 -25.87 -7.27 21.11
CA SER A 32 -25.76 -8.58 21.76
C SER A 32 -26.64 -8.65 23.00
N ARG A 33 -27.32 -9.79 23.19
CA ARG A 33 -28.04 -10.14 24.43
C ARG A 33 -27.10 -10.30 25.62
N TYR A 34 -25.80 -10.38 25.37
CA TYR A 34 -24.74 -10.53 26.37
C TYR A 34 -23.93 -9.23 26.55
N SER A 35 -24.55 -8.08 26.32
CA SER A 35 -23.95 -6.76 26.52
C SER A 35 -23.31 -6.60 27.91
N GLU A 36 -23.92 -7.16 28.96
CA GLU A 36 -23.35 -7.14 30.32
C GLU A 36 -22.04 -7.92 30.44
N ILE A 37 -21.90 -9.05 29.74
CA ILE A 37 -20.65 -9.81 29.67
C ILE A 37 -19.59 -8.96 28.96
N ALA A 38 -19.97 -8.28 27.88
CA ALA A 38 -19.09 -7.38 27.14
C ALA A 38 -18.61 -6.21 28.01
N ASN A 39 -19.52 -5.58 28.75
CA ASN A 39 -19.23 -4.47 29.65
C ASN A 39 -18.31 -4.91 30.80
N THR A 40 -18.61 -6.04 31.43
CA THR A 40 -17.79 -6.61 32.51
C THR A 40 -16.40 -7.00 32.03
N ALA A 41 -16.29 -7.61 30.85
CA ALA A 41 -15.01 -7.98 30.26
C ALA A 41 -14.16 -6.74 29.94
N ALA A 42 -14.80 -5.69 29.41
CA ALA A 42 -14.14 -4.44 29.10
C ALA A 42 -13.57 -3.74 30.36
N GLN A 43 -14.16 -3.95 31.53
CA GLN A 43 -13.71 -3.37 32.80
C GLN A 43 -12.49 -4.08 33.43
N LYS A 44 -12.15 -5.31 33.01
CA LYS A 44 -11.15 -6.16 33.68
C LYS A 44 -9.70 -5.97 33.20
N VAL A 45 -9.41 -5.06 32.28
CA VAL A 45 -8.02 -4.82 31.82
C VAL A 45 -7.29 -3.90 32.82
N PRO A 46 -6.17 -4.35 33.43
CA PRO A 46 -5.44 -3.55 34.42
C PRO A 46 -4.55 -2.51 33.72
N CYS A 47 -5.03 -1.28 33.54
CA CYS A 47 -4.13 -0.18 33.16
C CYS A 47 -3.41 0.35 34.40
N GLY A 48 -2.23 -0.20 34.66
CA GLY A 48 -1.23 0.34 35.58
C GLY A 48 -0.30 1.35 34.90
N TRP A 49 -0.82 2.15 33.95
CA TRP A 49 -0.08 3.23 33.31
C TRP A 49 -0.62 4.54 33.86
N ASP A 50 0.26 5.34 34.47
CA ASP A 50 -0.07 6.54 35.25
C ASP A 50 -1.12 7.41 34.56
N ALA A 51 -2.37 7.28 35.02
CA ALA A 51 -3.45 8.17 34.65
C ALA A 51 -4.26 8.47 35.91
N ASN A 52 -4.42 9.76 36.15
CA ASN A 52 -5.19 10.37 37.24
C ASN A 52 -6.53 9.64 37.52
N PRO A 53 -7.03 9.63 38.77
CA PRO A 53 -8.32 9.01 39.10
C PRO A 53 -9.52 9.57 38.32
N SER A 54 -9.45 10.80 37.82
CA SER A 54 -10.45 11.39 36.91
C SER A 54 -10.45 10.74 35.52
N THR A 55 -9.33 10.16 35.09
CA THR A 55 -9.17 9.47 33.80
C THR A 55 -9.69 8.02 33.84
N ARG A 56 -9.79 7.40 35.04
CA ARG A 56 -10.49 6.12 35.23
C ARG A 56 -11.95 6.19 34.77
N SER A 57 -12.59 7.35 34.91
CA SER A 57 -13.97 7.60 34.45
C SER A 57 -14.09 7.56 32.92
N ASN A 58 -13.12 8.13 32.20
CA ASN A 58 -13.17 8.25 30.74
C ASN A 58 -12.68 7.00 30.00
N MET A 59 -11.80 6.21 30.62
CA MET A 59 -11.42 4.89 30.09
C MET A 59 -12.57 3.87 30.21
N MET A 60 -13.56 4.16 31.06
CA MET A 60 -14.65 3.26 31.43
C MET A 60 -16.05 3.73 30.98
N SER A 61 -16.17 4.76 30.14
CA SER A 61 -17.46 5.15 29.54
C SER A 61 -17.37 5.34 28.03
N VAL A 62 -17.14 4.25 27.30
CA VAL A 62 -17.65 4.14 25.91
C VAL A 62 -19.05 3.51 25.92
N ALA A 63 -19.83 3.87 26.94
CA ALA A 63 -21.27 3.89 26.85
C ALA A 63 -21.61 5.27 26.30
N GLY A 64 -22.00 5.35 25.02
CA GLY A 64 -22.81 6.49 24.58
C GLY A 64 -24.06 6.58 25.48
N ASN A 65 -24.79 7.70 25.44
CA ASN A 65 -25.99 7.88 26.28
C ASN A 65 -27.09 6.79 26.09
N SER A 66 -26.93 5.83 25.16
CA SER A 66 -27.76 4.62 25.02
C SER A 66 -27.25 3.38 25.78
N GLY A 67 -26.11 3.43 26.47
CA GLY A 67 -25.57 2.31 27.26
C GLY A 67 -24.87 1.19 26.44
N ALA A 68 -24.75 1.33 25.12
CA ALA A 68 -24.27 0.26 24.26
C ALA A 68 -22.77 0.35 23.94
N ASN A 69 -22.00 -0.58 24.50
CA ASN A 69 -20.59 -0.83 24.18
C ASN A 69 -20.42 -1.20 22.71
N LEU A 70 -19.48 -0.54 22.00
CA LEU A 70 -19.20 -0.79 20.57
C LEU A 70 -19.02 -2.29 20.27
N LEU A 71 -18.31 -3.02 21.12
CA LEU A 71 -18.05 -4.45 20.91
C LEU A 71 -19.31 -5.30 21.13
N ALA A 72 -20.25 -4.85 21.97
CA ALA A 72 -21.57 -5.47 22.08
C ALA A 72 -22.46 -5.23 20.85
N LEU A 73 -22.23 -4.14 20.12
CA LEU A 73 -22.93 -3.81 18.87
C LEU A 73 -22.27 -4.45 17.63
N ALA A 74 -20.93 -4.46 17.57
CA ALA A 74 -20.17 -5.00 16.45
C ALA A 74 -20.09 -6.53 16.48
N LEU A 75 -20.00 -7.13 17.67
CA LEU A 75 -20.02 -8.58 17.88
C LEU A 75 -21.40 -9.04 18.35
N ALA A 76 -22.47 -8.53 17.74
CA ALA A 76 -23.84 -8.75 18.21
C ALA A 76 -24.22 -10.24 18.31
N GLU A 77 -23.74 -11.06 17.37
CA GLU A 77 -23.98 -12.52 17.36
C GLU A 77 -22.86 -13.35 18.00
N ALA A 78 -22.01 -12.74 18.82
CA ALA A 78 -21.02 -13.48 19.60
C ALA A 78 -21.69 -14.51 20.51
N LEU A 79 -21.11 -15.71 20.56
CA LEU A 79 -21.52 -16.74 21.48
C LEU A 79 -21.22 -16.33 22.94
N PRO A 80 -22.07 -16.71 23.92
CA PRO A 80 -21.94 -16.25 25.30
C PRO A 80 -20.61 -16.65 25.96
N ASP A 81 -20.11 -17.84 25.63
CA ASP A 81 -18.82 -18.40 26.09
C ASP A 81 -17.60 -17.73 25.43
N ARG A 82 -17.79 -17.09 24.27
CA ARG A 82 -16.72 -16.40 23.52
C ARG A 82 -16.73 -14.89 23.71
N MET A 83 -17.83 -14.31 24.17
CA MET A 83 -18.03 -12.85 24.23
C MET A 83 -16.97 -12.14 25.07
N ALA A 84 -16.71 -12.62 26.30
CA ALA A 84 -15.74 -12.00 27.19
C ALA A 84 -14.32 -12.01 26.60
N THR A 85 -13.91 -13.16 26.07
CA THR A 85 -12.58 -13.36 25.46
C THR A 85 -12.43 -12.55 24.17
N ALA A 86 -13.47 -12.51 23.33
CA ALA A 86 -13.48 -11.70 22.10
C ALA A 86 -13.36 -10.20 22.40
N VAL A 87 -13.99 -9.72 23.48
CA VAL A 87 -13.87 -8.33 23.93
C VAL A 87 -12.46 -8.01 24.41
N ARG A 88 -11.86 -8.87 25.23
CA ARG A 88 -10.47 -8.69 25.69
C ARG A 88 -9.46 -8.74 24.54
N LEU A 89 -9.69 -9.62 23.57
CA LEU A 89 -8.89 -9.69 22.36
C LEU A 89 -9.04 -8.43 21.50
N ALA A 90 -10.24 -7.88 21.38
CA ALA A 90 -10.48 -6.61 20.70
C ALA A 90 -9.78 -5.44 21.42
N GLN A 91 -9.77 -5.42 22.75
CA GLN A 91 -9.05 -4.41 23.53
C GLN A 91 -7.53 -4.54 23.34
N LEU A 92 -6.99 -5.76 23.31
CA LEU A 92 -5.59 -6.01 22.96
C LEU A 92 -5.28 -5.51 21.54
N GLY A 93 -6.16 -5.80 20.57
CA GLY A 93 -6.06 -5.29 19.20
C GLY A 93 -6.11 -3.76 19.11
N GLN A 94 -6.91 -3.10 19.95
CA GLN A 94 -7.00 -1.63 20.02
C GLN A 94 -5.74 -0.98 20.60
N LEU A 95 -5.05 -1.63 21.55
CA LEU A 95 -3.73 -1.18 22.02
C LEU A 95 -2.68 -1.23 20.90
N CYS A 96 -2.90 -2.07 19.89
CA CYS A 96 -2.03 -2.22 18.73
C CYS A 96 -2.42 -1.34 17.53
N ASP A 97 -3.66 -0.86 17.46
CA ASP A 97 -4.12 -0.04 16.34
C ASP A 97 -3.75 1.43 16.61
N ALA A 98 -2.69 1.92 15.94
CA ALA A 98 -2.16 3.29 16.02
C ALA A 98 -3.21 4.41 15.81
N ASN A 99 -4.34 4.07 15.20
CA ASN A 99 -5.46 4.94 14.82
C ASN A 99 -6.75 4.66 15.62
N GLY A 100 -6.77 3.71 16.56
CA GLY A 100 -7.97 3.34 17.33
C GLY A 100 -8.38 4.40 18.35
N VAL A 101 -9.39 5.21 18.02
CA VAL A 101 -9.80 6.42 18.76
C VAL A 101 -10.22 6.16 20.22
N VAL A 102 -10.66 4.96 20.58
CA VAL A 102 -11.16 4.68 21.95
C VAL A 102 -10.05 4.72 23.01
N PHE A 103 -8.81 4.36 22.66
CA PHE A 103 -7.66 4.39 23.56
C PHE A 103 -6.65 5.51 23.22
N CYS A 104 -6.73 6.06 22.01
CA CYS A 104 -5.71 6.92 21.44
C CYS A 104 -5.67 8.36 22.00
N ASP A 105 -6.79 8.94 22.45
CA ASP A 105 -6.79 10.34 22.93
C ASP A 105 -5.99 10.57 24.23
N GLN A 106 -5.52 9.49 24.89
CA GLN A 106 -4.81 9.55 26.15
C GLN A 106 -3.28 9.38 26.03
N PHE A 107 -2.77 8.98 24.85
CA PHE A 107 -1.35 8.71 24.64
C PHE A 107 -0.80 9.54 23.48
N GLY A 108 0.31 10.24 23.75
CA GLY A 108 1.06 10.96 22.72
C GLY A 108 1.58 10.01 21.63
N PRO A 109 1.86 10.51 20.41
CA PRO A 109 2.25 9.69 19.26
C PRO A 109 3.45 8.76 19.53
N GLN A 110 4.43 9.25 20.29
CA GLN A 110 5.64 8.51 20.69
C GLN A 110 5.31 7.30 21.58
N SER A 111 4.38 7.44 22.53
CA SER A 111 3.97 6.34 23.40
C SER A 111 3.26 5.24 22.60
N ARG A 112 2.53 5.55 21.53
CA ARG A 112 1.84 4.54 20.71
C ARG A 112 2.81 3.67 19.91
N VAL A 113 3.86 4.26 19.37
CA VAL A 113 4.95 3.53 18.68
C VAL A 113 5.62 2.56 19.64
N GLU A 114 5.97 3.03 20.84
CA GLU A 114 6.60 2.20 21.87
C GLU A 114 5.73 1.00 22.26
N ILE A 115 4.42 1.20 22.42
CA ILE A 115 3.46 0.14 22.78
C ILE A 115 3.35 -0.89 21.66
N TYR A 116 3.21 -0.42 20.41
CA TYR A 116 3.14 -1.28 19.25
C TYR A 116 4.40 -2.13 19.09
N GLU A 117 5.59 -1.51 19.17
CA GLU A 117 6.86 -2.24 19.09
C GLU A 117 7.05 -3.21 20.26
N MET A 118 6.66 -2.83 21.47
CA MET A 118 6.70 -3.73 22.61
C MET A 118 5.81 -4.95 22.36
N LEU A 119 4.57 -4.79 21.89
CA LEU A 119 3.65 -5.88 21.57
C LEU A 119 4.17 -6.77 20.45
N THR A 120 4.69 -6.21 19.36
CA THR A 120 5.29 -6.99 18.26
C THR A 120 6.42 -7.88 18.77
N ARG A 121 7.27 -7.38 19.68
CA ARG A 121 8.29 -8.20 20.36
C ARG A 121 7.72 -9.25 21.31
N CYS A 122 6.53 -9.03 21.89
CA CYS A 122 5.87 -10.01 22.76
C CYS A 122 5.26 -11.19 21.98
N LEU A 123 4.83 -10.93 20.74
CA LEU A 123 4.17 -11.92 19.89
C LEU A 123 5.16 -12.68 18.98
N ASP A 124 6.45 -12.34 19.05
CA ASP A 124 7.52 -13.03 18.32
C ASP A 124 7.95 -14.32 19.04
N PRO A 125 7.86 -15.50 18.40
CA PRO A 125 8.26 -16.78 19.00
C PRO A 125 9.73 -16.83 19.46
N CYS A 126 10.63 -16.04 18.85
CA CYS A 126 12.03 -15.98 19.28
C CYS A 126 12.23 -15.32 20.67
N SER A 127 11.33 -14.41 21.08
CA SER A 127 11.44 -13.73 22.37
C SER A 127 10.88 -14.54 23.55
N MET A 128 10.03 -15.55 23.29
CA MET A 128 9.42 -16.39 24.31
C MET A 128 10.34 -17.55 24.76
N ALA A 129 11.32 -17.91 23.93
CA ALA A 129 12.33 -18.93 24.24
C ALA A 129 13.59 -18.35 24.93
N SER A 130 13.81 -17.03 24.85
CA SER A 130 14.95 -16.37 25.48
C SER A 130 14.60 -15.86 26.88
N SER A 131 14.53 -16.77 27.86
CA SER A 131 14.80 -16.38 29.25
C SER A 131 16.29 -16.02 29.37
N CYS A 132 16.65 -14.78 29.04
CA CYS A 132 18.03 -14.28 29.16
C CYS A 132 18.43 -14.29 30.64
N SER A 133 19.26 -15.25 31.03
CA SER A 133 20.07 -15.24 32.25
C SER A 133 21.23 -14.27 32.03
N CYS A 134 20.96 -12.97 32.18
CA CYS A 134 21.91 -11.91 31.85
C CYS A 134 22.03 -10.97 33.06
N SER A 135 23.04 -11.24 33.90
CA SER A 135 23.47 -10.41 35.01
C SER A 135 24.31 -9.24 34.50
N GLY A 136 23.68 -8.09 34.26
CA GLY A 136 24.35 -6.85 33.89
C GLY A 136 23.33 -5.71 33.79
N ALA A 137 23.64 -4.56 34.38
CA ALA A 137 22.70 -3.48 34.67
C ALA A 137 21.85 -3.00 33.46
N CYS A 138 20.58 -3.43 33.40
CA CYS A 138 19.56 -2.84 32.54
C CYS A 138 18.90 -1.65 33.23
N ASN A 139 18.70 -0.56 32.47
CA ASN A 139 17.99 0.64 32.90
C ASN A 139 16.63 0.29 33.54
N LYS A 140 16.41 0.74 34.78
CA LYS A 140 15.34 0.31 35.67
C LYS A 140 13.94 0.88 35.39
N GLU A 141 13.74 1.72 34.36
CA GLU A 141 12.43 2.37 34.13
C GLU A 141 11.55 1.71 33.04
N SER A 142 12.11 0.99 32.05
CA SER A 142 11.32 0.37 30.96
C SER A 142 10.95 -1.11 31.18
N GLY A 143 11.61 -1.79 32.14
CA GLY A 143 11.40 -3.22 32.39
C GLY A 143 10.01 -3.59 32.92
N GLY A 144 9.31 -2.68 33.63
CA GLY A 144 8.01 -2.94 34.23
C GLY A 144 6.85 -2.98 33.21
N LYS A 145 6.80 -2.01 32.29
CA LYS A 145 5.70 -1.88 31.31
C LYS A 145 5.72 -2.99 30.26
N GLN A 146 6.91 -3.37 29.79
CA GLN A 146 7.05 -4.48 28.84
C GLN A 146 6.66 -5.83 29.47
N ALA A 147 7.00 -6.05 30.74
CA ALA A 147 6.61 -7.26 31.47
C ALA A 147 5.08 -7.34 31.66
N GLN A 148 4.43 -6.23 32.04
CA GLN A 148 2.97 -6.17 32.17
C GLN A 148 2.25 -6.46 30.85
N LEU A 149 2.75 -5.91 29.75
CA LEU A 149 2.16 -6.10 28.42
C LEU A 149 2.34 -7.53 27.90
N ARG A 150 3.49 -8.16 28.19
CA ARG A 150 3.73 -9.60 27.97
C ARG A 150 2.75 -10.45 28.74
N THR A 151 2.54 -10.16 30.03
CA THR A 151 1.59 -10.89 30.87
C THR A 151 0.17 -10.77 30.32
N LEU A 152 -0.27 -9.55 30.00
CA LEU A 152 -1.60 -9.32 29.42
C LEU A 152 -1.81 -10.05 28.10
N ALA A 153 -0.85 -9.96 27.17
CA ALA A 153 -0.93 -10.67 25.90
C ALA A 153 -0.96 -12.19 26.11
N SER A 154 -0.10 -12.71 26.98
CA SER A 154 -0.06 -14.14 27.31
C SER A 154 -1.36 -14.62 27.94
N GLU A 155 -1.96 -13.86 28.85
CA GLU A 155 -3.25 -14.18 29.47
C GLU A 155 -4.36 -14.25 28.42
N VAL A 156 -4.50 -13.21 27.58
CA VAL A 156 -5.55 -13.16 26.54
C VAL A 156 -5.40 -14.30 25.54
N PHE A 157 -4.18 -14.57 25.05
CA PHE A 157 -3.98 -15.67 24.10
C PHE A 157 -4.14 -17.05 24.75
N THR A 158 -3.79 -17.20 26.03
CA THR A 158 -4.07 -18.43 26.78
C THR A 158 -5.58 -18.65 26.92
N GLU A 159 -6.35 -17.61 27.24
CA GLU A 159 -7.81 -17.68 27.33
C GLU A 159 -8.45 -18.08 26.00
N ILE A 160 -8.00 -17.52 24.86
CA ILE A 160 -8.54 -17.88 23.54
C ILE A 160 -8.25 -19.35 23.22
N VAL A 161 -7.02 -19.81 23.50
CA VAL A 161 -6.63 -21.22 23.29
C VAL A 161 -7.39 -22.17 24.22
N GLN A 162 -7.75 -21.74 25.43
CA GLN A 162 -8.58 -22.51 26.35
C GLN A 162 -10.04 -22.61 25.88
N VAL A 163 -10.59 -21.55 25.30
CA VAL A 163 -11.96 -21.54 24.77
C VAL A 163 -12.08 -22.39 23.51
N ASP A 164 -11.13 -22.26 22.58
CA ASP A 164 -11.07 -23.06 21.36
C ASP A 164 -9.62 -23.15 20.88
N ARG A 165 -8.97 -24.29 21.11
CA ARG A 165 -7.54 -24.45 20.81
C ARG A 165 -7.22 -24.23 19.34
N GLU A 166 -7.99 -24.81 18.43
CA GLU A 166 -7.70 -24.75 17.00
C GLU A 166 -7.99 -23.35 16.45
N HIS A 167 -9.14 -22.76 16.80
CA HIS A 167 -9.48 -21.42 16.37
C HIS A 167 -8.60 -20.37 17.05
N GLY A 168 -8.19 -20.58 18.30
CA GLY A 168 -7.33 -19.68 19.04
C GLY A 168 -5.91 -19.61 18.50
N MET A 169 -5.34 -20.74 18.09
CA MET A 169 -4.05 -20.74 17.38
C MET A 169 -4.14 -20.03 16.03
N LEU A 170 -5.24 -20.22 15.28
CA LEU A 170 -5.48 -19.50 14.03
C LEU A 170 -5.57 -17.98 14.27
N VAL A 171 -6.32 -17.55 15.28
CA VAL A 171 -6.46 -16.14 15.65
C VAL A 171 -5.10 -15.57 16.07
N PHE A 172 -4.31 -16.29 16.86
CA PHE A 172 -2.95 -15.89 17.24
C PHE A 172 -2.06 -15.68 16.00
N ASP A 173 -2.08 -16.61 15.05
CA ASP A 173 -1.32 -16.49 13.80
C ASP A 173 -1.79 -15.32 12.92
N LEU A 174 -3.11 -15.09 12.84
CA LEU A 174 -3.68 -13.96 12.11
C LEU A 174 -3.32 -12.62 12.77
N PHE A 175 -3.35 -12.56 14.10
CA PHE A 175 -2.89 -11.41 14.87
C PHE A 175 -1.40 -11.15 14.58
N ARG A 176 -0.55 -12.18 14.71
CA ARG A 176 0.89 -12.09 14.41
C ARG A 176 1.15 -11.62 12.97
N LYS A 177 0.45 -12.16 11.97
CA LYS A 177 0.55 -11.72 10.56
C LYS A 177 0.13 -10.26 10.41
N THR A 178 -0.94 -9.85 11.08
CA THR A 178 -1.46 -8.46 11.05
C THR A 178 -0.48 -7.49 11.70
N PHE A 179 0.31 -7.91 12.69
CA PHE A 179 1.32 -7.08 13.35
C PHE A 179 2.71 -7.19 12.71
N ALA A 180 3.01 -8.24 11.96
CA ALA A 180 4.28 -8.40 11.23
C ALA A 180 4.33 -7.63 9.90
N THR A 181 3.18 -7.23 9.35
CA THR A 181 3.14 -6.22 8.28
C THR A 181 3.53 -4.86 8.85
N GLU A 182 4.47 -4.15 8.19
CA GLU A 182 5.08 -2.90 8.63
C GLU A 182 4.11 -1.91 9.32
N PRO A 183 4.57 -1.17 10.36
CA PRO A 183 3.77 -0.13 10.95
C PRO A 183 3.47 0.92 9.88
N MET A 184 2.19 1.13 9.58
CA MET A 184 1.81 2.33 8.83
C MET A 184 2.33 3.55 9.57
N SER A 185 2.83 4.53 8.83
CA SER A 185 3.17 5.86 9.35
C SER A 185 2.07 6.33 10.31
N PHE A 186 2.42 6.52 11.58
CA PHE A 186 1.50 7.01 12.61
C PHE A 186 0.85 8.30 12.10
N GLY A 187 -0.46 8.27 11.85
CA GLY A 187 -1.20 9.38 11.24
C GLY A 187 -1.82 9.12 9.87
N CYS A 188 -1.50 8.01 9.18
CA CYS A 188 -2.20 7.62 7.94
C CYS A 188 -3.45 6.80 8.27
N ARG A 189 -4.64 7.40 8.16
CA ARG A 189 -5.95 6.76 8.45
C ARG A 189 -6.46 5.87 7.31
N LYS A 190 -5.58 5.13 6.62
CA LYS A 190 -5.99 4.21 5.54
C LYS A 190 -6.23 2.77 6.00
N SER A 191 -6.02 2.45 7.27
CA SER A 191 -6.43 1.16 7.84
C SER A 191 -7.81 1.28 8.45
N SER A 192 -8.63 0.25 8.25
CA SER A 192 -9.87 0.05 9.00
C SER A 192 -9.58 0.24 10.49
N PRO A 193 -10.38 1.04 11.23
CA PRO A 193 -10.14 1.37 12.64
C PRO A 193 -10.21 0.16 13.58
N LEU A 194 -10.55 -1.02 13.04
CA LEU A 194 -10.57 -2.28 13.73
C LEU A 194 -9.86 -3.34 12.87
N ARG A 195 -8.54 -3.21 12.67
CA ARG A 195 -7.77 -4.06 11.74
C ARG A 195 -7.82 -5.54 12.12
N THR A 196 -7.89 -5.78 13.43
CA THR A 196 -7.97 -7.12 14.04
C THR A 196 -9.41 -7.64 14.19
N LEU A 197 -10.43 -6.87 13.76
CA LEU A 197 -11.85 -7.22 13.94
C LEU A 197 -12.23 -8.53 13.28
N TRP A 198 -11.78 -8.76 12.04
CA TRP A 198 -12.27 -9.87 11.24
C TRP A 198 -11.92 -11.24 11.87
N PRO A 199 -10.68 -11.49 12.31
CA PRO A 199 -10.37 -12.68 13.11
C PRO A 199 -11.16 -12.77 14.44
N ILE A 200 -11.43 -11.64 15.11
CA ILE A 200 -12.24 -11.61 16.35
C ILE A 200 -13.69 -11.98 16.05
N LEU A 201 -14.25 -11.46 14.96
CA LEU A 201 -15.62 -11.72 14.53
C LEU A 201 -15.77 -13.19 14.18
N GLU A 202 -14.86 -13.75 13.39
CA GLU A 202 -14.76 -15.17 13.07
C GLU A 202 -14.75 -16.04 14.34
N PHE A 203 -13.87 -15.69 15.30
CA PHE A 203 -13.78 -16.37 16.59
C PHE A 203 -15.09 -16.29 17.39
N SER A 204 -15.66 -15.09 17.50
CA SER A 204 -16.82 -14.82 18.36
C SER A 204 -18.09 -15.55 17.91
N ILE A 205 -18.28 -15.72 16.59
CA ILE A 205 -19.41 -16.47 16.01
C ILE A 205 -19.10 -17.96 15.80
N ALA A 206 -17.90 -18.41 16.21
CA ALA A 206 -17.36 -19.76 16.00
C ALA A 206 -17.33 -20.22 14.54
N LEU A 207 -16.94 -19.34 13.61
CA LEU A 207 -16.81 -19.65 12.20
C LEU A 207 -15.37 -19.57 11.75
N ARG A 208 -14.78 -20.71 11.39
CA ARG A 208 -13.41 -20.79 10.87
C ARG A 208 -13.43 -20.64 9.35
N LEU A 209 -12.93 -19.51 8.87
CA LEU A 209 -12.76 -19.28 7.44
C LEU A 209 -11.43 -19.87 6.95
N SER A 210 -11.45 -20.50 5.78
CA SER A 210 -10.24 -20.84 5.04
C SER A 210 -9.67 -19.60 4.33
N ASP A 211 -8.43 -19.66 3.84
CA ASP A 211 -7.87 -18.55 3.05
C ASP A 211 -8.64 -18.33 1.74
N GLY A 212 -9.18 -19.41 1.14
CA GLY A 212 -10.09 -19.32 0.00
C GLY A 212 -11.41 -18.61 0.35
N ASP A 213 -11.96 -18.85 1.54
CA ASP A 213 -13.18 -18.15 2.00
C ASP A 213 -12.94 -16.65 2.20
N ARG A 214 -11.77 -16.28 2.73
CA ARG A 214 -11.40 -14.87 2.93
C ARG A 214 -11.18 -14.15 1.59
N LEU A 215 -10.61 -14.83 0.60
CA LEU A 215 -10.52 -14.31 -0.77
C LEU A 215 -11.90 -14.16 -1.40
N PHE A 216 -12.77 -15.15 -1.23
CA PHE A 216 -14.16 -15.10 -1.71
C PHE A 216 -14.96 -13.94 -1.11
N LEU A 217 -14.72 -13.61 0.16
CA LEU A 217 -15.40 -12.54 0.90
C LEU A 217 -14.70 -11.17 0.81
N GLN A 218 -13.62 -11.05 0.03
CA GLN A 218 -12.76 -9.86 0.01
C GLN A 218 -13.51 -8.59 -0.38
N ASP A 219 -14.40 -8.66 -1.37
CA ASP A 219 -15.16 -7.48 -1.83
C ASP A 219 -16.16 -7.00 -0.78
N ILE A 220 -16.83 -7.92 -0.08
CA ILE A 220 -17.71 -7.58 1.04
C ILE A 220 -16.90 -6.92 2.16
N ARG A 221 -15.77 -7.52 2.53
CA ARG A 221 -14.87 -6.99 3.56
C ARG A 221 -14.40 -5.58 3.21
N SER A 222 -13.98 -5.36 1.97
CA SER A 222 -13.47 -4.07 1.49
C SER A 222 -14.52 -2.97 1.62
N VAL A 223 -15.79 -3.24 1.30
CA VAL A 223 -16.87 -2.25 1.41
C VAL A 223 -17.15 -1.89 2.87
N VAL A 224 -17.12 -2.86 3.77
CA VAL A 224 -17.29 -2.58 5.20
C VAL A 224 -16.10 -1.77 5.73
N ASP A 225 -14.86 -2.17 5.42
CA ASP A 225 -13.65 -1.45 5.83
C ASP A 225 -13.65 0.02 5.33
N GLU A 226 -14.07 0.25 4.07
CA GLU A 226 -14.24 1.60 3.49
C GLU A 226 -15.26 2.45 4.28
N CYS A 227 -16.39 1.85 4.68
CA CYS A 227 -17.40 2.54 5.48
C CYS A 227 -16.93 2.88 6.90
N LEU A 228 -16.18 1.98 7.55
CA LEU A 228 -15.60 2.22 8.87
C LEU A 228 -14.60 3.38 8.82
N ILE A 229 -13.71 3.39 7.81
CA ILE A 229 -12.73 4.46 7.59
C ILE A 229 -13.43 5.80 7.38
N MET A 230 -14.44 5.87 6.51
CA MET A 230 -15.16 7.12 6.25
C MET A 230 -15.90 7.67 7.48
N ASN A 231 -16.50 6.80 8.29
CA ASN A 231 -17.11 7.21 9.56
C ASN A 231 -16.06 7.86 10.46
N ASP A 232 -14.89 7.23 10.60
CA ASP A 232 -13.80 7.78 11.41
C ASP A 232 -13.25 9.09 10.87
N GLU A 233 -13.12 9.25 9.56
CA GLU A 233 -12.66 10.50 8.97
C GLU A 233 -13.60 11.67 9.28
N TYR A 234 -14.91 11.49 9.09
CA TYR A 234 -15.89 12.54 9.32
C TYR A 234 -16.01 12.93 10.80
N TRP A 235 -16.24 11.95 11.68
CA TRP A 235 -16.50 12.25 13.09
C TRP A 235 -15.27 12.81 13.81
N ASN A 236 -14.07 12.45 13.36
CA ASN A 236 -12.83 13.02 13.90
C ASN A 236 -12.49 14.40 13.30
N ALA A 237 -13.00 14.80 12.12
CA ALA A 237 -12.75 16.13 11.55
C ALA A 237 -13.43 17.25 12.34
N ASN A 238 -14.48 16.92 13.10
CA ASN A 238 -15.22 17.83 13.98
C ASN A 238 -14.63 17.96 15.40
N GLY A 239 -13.57 17.19 15.72
CA GLY A 239 -12.74 17.35 16.92
C GLY A 239 -11.34 17.80 16.50
N ALA A 240 -10.80 18.86 17.12
CA ALA A 240 -9.59 19.54 16.70
C ALA A 240 -8.41 18.60 16.30
N GLY A 241 -7.93 18.74 15.06
CA GLY A 241 -6.72 18.06 14.57
C GLY A 241 -6.69 17.96 13.04
N GLY A 242 -6.00 18.89 12.39
CA GLY A 242 -5.94 18.99 10.94
C GLY A 242 -5.29 17.78 10.25
N CYS A 243 -6.02 17.18 9.31
CA CYS A 243 -5.47 16.37 8.23
C CYS A 243 -6.39 16.48 7.00
N GLN A 244 -5.80 16.58 5.80
CA GLN A 244 -6.53 16.77 4.54
C GLN A 244 -7.02 15.42 3.96
N THR A 245 -8.34 15.19 3.98
CA THR A 245 -9.05 14.11 3.26
C THR A 245 -10.10 14.69 2.32
N ASP A 246 -10.88 13.87 1.59
CA ASP A 246 -11.95 14.36 0.70
C ASP A 246 -13.00 15.25 1.40
N PHE A 247 -13.16 15.13 2.72
CA PHE A 247 -13.96 16.08 3.51
C PHE A 247 -13.24 17.40 3.80
N SER A 248 -11.90 17.42 3.82
CA SER A 248 -11.14 18.68 3.89
C SER A 248 -11.20 19.49 2.60
N ARG A 249 -11.63 18.90 1.47
CA ARG A 249 -12.01 19.64 0.26
C ARG A 249 -13.40 20.27 0.33
N MET A 250 -14.26 19.78 1.22
CA MET A 250 -15.58 20.37 1.52
C MET A 250 -15.51 21.48 2.57
N ARG A 251 -14.33 21.69 3.19
CA ARG A 251 -14.09 22.71 4.22
C ARG A 251 -14.37 24.10 3.65
N GLY A 252 -15.59 24.57 3.84
CA GLY A 252 -16.19 25.75 3.18
C GLY A 252 -17.69 25.63 2.92
N LEU A 253 -18.29 24.44 3.04
CA LEU A 253 -19.74 24.20 2.98
C LEU A 253 -20.38 24.33 4.38
N SER A 254 -21.71 24.48 4.45
CA SER A 254 -22.40 24.46 5.74
C SER A 254 -22.33 23.05 6.36
N VAL A 255 -22.35 22.98 7.70
CA VAL A 255 -22.35 21.72 8.47
C VAL A 255 -23.45 20.75 7.99
N ASP A 256 -24.60 21.28 7.60
CA ASP A 256 -25.72 20.49 7.06
C ASP A 256 -25.40 19.85 5.70
N THR A 257 -24.61 20.52 4.86
CA THR A 257 -24.23 20.02 3.53
C THR A 257 -23.15 18.93 3.63
N GLU A 258 -22.19 19.08 4.55
CA GLU A 258 -21.18 18.04 4.83
C GLU A 258 -21.81 16.78 5.41
N ARG A 259 -22.78 16.97 6.32
CA ARG A 259 -23.57 15.88 6.92
C ARG A 259 -24.38 15.11 5.87
N GLU A 260 -25.03 15.82 4.94
CA GLU A 260 -25.80 15.20 3.86
C GLU A 260 -24.91 14.47 2.84
N CYS A 261 -23.69 14.98 2.60
CA CYS A 261 -22.70 14.29 1.77
C CYS A 261 -22.22 12.98 2.42
N LEU A 262 -21.93 12.99 3.73
CA LEU A 262 -21.60 11.76 4.45
C LEU A 262 -22.76 10.75 4.39
N ARG A 263 -23.99 11.22 4.65
CA ARG A 263 -25.20 10.40 4.57
C ARG A 263 -25.30 9.70 3.21
N SER A 264 -25.15 10.46 2.12
CA SER A 264 -25.21 9.94 0.75
C SER A 264 -24.13 8.88 0.48
N LYS A 265 -22.90 9.09 0.96
CA LYS A 265 -21.80 8.13 0.78
C LYS A 265 -22.00 6.84 1.57
N ILE A 266 -22.48 6.94 2.82
CA ILE A 266 -22.76 5.76 3.65
C ILE A 266 -23.88 4.92 3.01
N ILE A 267 -24.96 5.56 2.56
CA ILE A 267 -26.07 4.88 1.86
C ILE A 267 -25.58 4.22 0.57
N ALA A 268 -24.69 4.87 -0.19
CA ALA A 268 -24.11 4.29 -1.40
C ALA A 268 -23.28 3.03 -1.11
N LEU A 269 -22.47 3.03 -0.05
CA LEU A 269 -21.72 1.85 0.37
C LEU A 269 -22.63 0.74 0.88
N GLU A 270 -23.67 1.05 1.65
CA GLU A 270 -24.64 0.05 2.10
C GLU A 270 -25.40 -0.57 0.92
N THR A 271 -25.75 0.25 -0.07
CA THR A 271 -26.35 -0.23 -1.33
C THR A 271 -25.41 -1.18 -2.06
N ARG A 272 -24.12 -0.83 -2.16
CA ARG A 272 -23.09 -1.69 -2.77
C ARG A 272 -22.87 -2.98 -1.97
N TYR A 273 -22.90 -2.92 -0.65
CA TYR A 273 -22.81 -4.09 0.22
C TYR A 273 -24.02 -5.02 -0.02
N LEU A 274 -25.23 -4.48 -0.09
CA LEU A 274 -26.45 -5.24 -0.38
C LEU A 274 -26.43 -5.88 -1.77
N SER A 275 -25.92 -5.17 -2.79
CA SER A 275 -25.80 -5.72 -4.14
C SER A 275 -24.78 -6.85 -4.22
N LEU A 276 -23.61 -6.70 -3.59
CA LEU A 276 -22.60 -7.76 -3.52
C LEU A 276 -23.13 -8.98 -2.78
N ARG A 277 -23.81 -8.78 -1.65
CA ARG A 277 -24.45 -9.87 -0.91
C ARG A 277 -25.47 -10.62 -1.78
N ALA A 278 -26.33 -9.89 -2.49
CA ALA A 278 -27.33 -10.49 -3.37
C ALA A 278 -26.68 -11.26 -4.53
N GLU A 279 -25.63 -10.70 -5.13
CA GLU A 279 -24.87 -11.36 -6.19
C GLU A 279 -24.24 -12.66 -5.70
N LEU A 280 -23.58 -12.66 -4.54
CA LEU A 280 -23.00 -13.87 -3.96
C LEU A 280 -24.08 -14.92 -3.70
N TYR A 281 -25.19 -14.52 -3.08
CA TYR A 281 -26.29 -15.44 -2.76
C TYR A 281 -26.90 -16.07 -4.00
N TRP A 282 -26.97 -15.33 -5.10
CA TRP A 282 -27.48 -15.80 -6.38
C TRP A 282 -26.47 -16.69 -7.13
N LYS A 283 -25.22 -16.25 -7.24
CA LYS A 283 -24.19 -16.86 -8.08
C LYS A 283 -23.58 -18.11 -7.43
N TYR A 284 -23.49 -18.14 -6.10
CA TYR A 284 -22.86 -19.19 -5.32
C TYR A 284 -23.75 -19.61 -4.14
N PRO A 285 -24.90 -20.27 -4.40
CA PRO A 285 -25.90 -20.51 -3.36
C PRO A 285 -25.40 -21.44 -2.24
N ALA A 286 -24.57 -22.44 -2.54
CA ALA A 286 -24.05 -23.38 -1.55
C ALA A 286 -23.00 -22.73 -0.64
N GLU A 287 -22.03 -22.03 -1.24
CA GLU A 287 -20.97 -21.31 -0.54
C GLU A 287 -21.55 -20.15 0.28
N SER A 288 -22.50 -19.41 -0.30
CA SER A 288 -23.20 -18.32 0.38
C SER A 288 -24.03 -18.79 1.55
N MET A 289 -24.65 -19.98 1.49
CA MET A 289 -25.34 -20.55 2.64
C MET A 289 -24.37 -20.86 3.77
N ARG A 290 -23.20 -21.45 3.46
CA ARG A 290 -22.16 -21.74 4.46
C ARG A 290 -21.57 -20.46 5.08
N LEU A 291 -21.37 -19.42 4.28
CA LEU A 291 -20.75 -18.15 4.69
C LEU A 291 -21.76 -17.08 5.15
N ARG A 292 -23.07 -17.36 5.08
CA ARG A 292 -24.16 -16.43 5.39
C ARG A 292 -23.99 -15.75 6.75
N ARG A 293 -23.65 -16.52 7.78
CA ARG A 293 -23.49 -15.98 9.15
C ARG A 293 -22.43 -14.89 9.20
N TRP A 294 -21.33 -15.06 8.47
CA TRP A 294 -20.27 -14.05 8.40
C TRP A 294 -20.70 -12.83 7.60
N ILE A 295 -21.30 -13.06 6.42
CA ILE A 295 -21.77 -11.99 5.54
C ILE A 295 -22.74 -11.11 6.31
N GLU A 296 -23.78 -11.68 6.90
CA GLU A 296 -24.78 -10.94 7.68
C GLU A 296 -24.17 -10.22 8.88
N ALA A 297 -23.22 -10.84 9.59
CA ALA A 297 -22.53 -10.20 10.70
C ALA A 297 -21.65 -9.01 10.25
N ALA A 298 -21.05 -9.06 9.06
CA ALA A 298 -20.28 -7.94 8.49
C ALA A 298 -21.18 -6.72 8.22
N GLY A 299 -22.41 -6.93 7.74
CA GLY A 299 -23.41 -5.87 7.60
C GLY A 299 -23.82 -5.25 8.93
N VAL A 300 -23.93 -6.07 10.00
CA VAL A 300 -24.19 -5.57 11.36
C VAL A 300 -23.03 -4.72 11.86
N VAL A 301 -21.78 -5.14 11.66
CA VAL A 301 -20.59 -4.34 12.01
C VAL A 301 -20.65 -2.95 11.36
N MET A 302 -20.96 -2.89 10.06
CA MET A 302 -21.08 -1.65 9.30
C MET A 302 -22.14 -0.71 9.89
N ALA A 303 -23.34 -1.23 10.17
CA ALA A 303 -24.46 -0.48 10.73
C ALA A 303 -24.17 0.00 12.15
N SER A 304 -23.72 -0.94 13.00
CA SER A 304 -23.42 -0.72 14.41
C SER A 304 -22.33 0.33 14.63
N TYR A 305 -21.32 0.35 13.78
CA TYR A 305 -20.25 1.34 13.87
C TYR A 305 -20.73 2.76 13.57
N ASN A 306 -21.56 2.93 12.54
CA ASN A 306 -22.14 4.22 12.21
C ASN A 306 -23.05 4.73 13.34
N TYR A 307 -23.92 3.87 13.85
CA TYR A 307 -24.80 4.20 14.99
C TYR A 307 -24.00 4.59 16.23
N TRP A 308 -23.00 3.78 16.61
CA TRP A 308 -22.16 4.06 17.77
C TRP A 308 -21.44 5.41 17.65
N ARG A 309 -20.84 5.71 16.49
CA ARG A 309 -20.18 7.00 16.23
C ARG A 309 -21.13 8.18 16.35
N ALA A 310 -22.31 8.10 15.74
CA ALA A 310 -23.32 9.16 15.78
C ALA A 310 -23.81 9.43 17.22
N SER A 311 -23.98 8.37 18.03
CA SER A 311 -24.39 8.47 19.43
C SER A 311 -23.32 9.09 20.34
N SER A 312 -22.03 8.91 20.01
CA SER A 312 -20.91 9.39 20.81
C SER A 312 -20.61 10.88 20.60
N SER A 313 -20.81 11.41 19.37
CA SER A 313 -20.53 12.81 19.02
C SER A 313 -21.65 13.80 19.37
N SER A 314 -22.85 13.33 19.71
CA SER A 314 -23.99 14.17 20.14
C SER A 314 -23.79 14.80 21.54
N SER A 315 -22.63 14.60 22.17
CA SER A 315 -22.30 15.04 23.52
C SER A 315 -21.52 16.37 23.59
N SER A 316 -21.02 16.91 22.46
CA SER A 316 -20.19 18.13 22.43
C SER A 316 -20.93 19.44 22.10
N SER A 317 -22.27 19.45 22.15
CA SER A 317 -23.07 20.67 21.93
C SER A 317 -23.85 21.08 23.18
N SER A 318 -23.15 21.51 24.24
CA SER A 318 -23.62 22.52 25.20
C SER A 318 -22.62 22.71 26.36
N SER A 319 -21.57 23.51 26.18
CA SER A 319 -21.01 24.31 27.28
C SER A 319 -20.09 25.38 26.72
N SER A 320 -20.68 26.54 26.46
CA SER A 320 -20.01 27.82 26.28
C SER A 320 -19.13 28.17 27.48
N CYS A 321 -17.82 28.34 27.27
CA CYS A 321 -16.98 29.18 28.13
C CYS A 321 -15.88 29.85 27.29
N SER A 322 -16.03 31.16 27.16
CA SER A 322 -15.03 32.14 26.75
C SER A 322 -13.74 32.05 27.56
N TRP A 323 -12.58 32.32 26.95
CA TRP A 323 -11.65 33.35 27.40
C TRP A 323 -10.67 33.75 26.29
N SER A 324 -10.19 34.99 26.43
CA SER A 324 -9.84 35.95 25.39
C SER A 324 -8.37 35.97 24.97
N THR A 325 -8.16 36.43 23.73
CA THR A 325 -6.95 37.01 23.11
C THR A 325 -6.22 38.00 24.03
N THR A 326 -4.88 38.12 23.95
CA THR A 326 -4.12 39.32 23.49
C THR A 326 -2.60 39.06 23.50
N GLU A 327 -1.96 39.54 22.43
CA GLU A 327 -0.52 39.67 22.09
C GLU A 327 0.36 40.27 23.20
N TRP A 328 1.70 40.12 23.13
CA TRP A 328 2.69 41.23 23.17
C TRP A 328 4.11 40.73 22.77
N THR A 329 4.74 41.51 21.88
CA THR A 329 6.05 41.35 21.21
C THR A 329 7.31 41.69 22.02
N ARG A 330 8.49 41.31 21.47
CA ARG A 330 9.91 41.82 21.62
C ARG A 330 10.81 40.97 22.55
N LEU A 331 12.14 40.79 22.33
CA LEU A 331 13.18 41.64 21.72
C LEU A 331 14.45 40.82 21.31
N ASN A 332 15.17 41.30 20.31
CA ASN A 332 16.50 40.85 19.81
C ASN A 332 17.65 41.03 20.82
N SER A 333 18.74 40.27 20.66
CA SER A 333 20.10 40.83 20.51
C SER A 333 21.13 39.82 19.95
N ARG A 334 21.92 40.30 19.00
CA ARG A 334 23.11 39.66 18.41
C ARG A 334 24.36 40.19 19.10
N THR A 335 25.40 39.37 19.24
CA THR A 335 26.81 39.78 19.08
C THR A 335 27.66 38.59 18.64
N SER A 336 28.59 38.88 17.73
CA SER A 336 29.52 37.95 17.08
C SER A 336 30.96 38.29 17.48
N ASN A 337 31.87 37.29 17.53
CA ASN A 337 33.22 37.38 16.94
C ASN A 337 34.06 36.08 17.06
N MET A 338 34.50 35.60 15.88
CA MET A 338 35.84 35.14 15.44
C MET A 338 36.56 33.87 15.98
N SER A 339 36.60 32.87 15.08
CA SER A 339 37.66 31.95 14.58
C SER A 339 38.92 31.56 15.39
N LEU A 340 39.26 30.25 15.41
CA LEU A 340 40.31 29.61 14.56
C LEU A 340 40.32 28.07 14.69
N SER A 341 40.89 27.43 13.66
CA SER A 341 40.74 26.05 13.17
C SER A 341 41.40 24.93 14.00
N SER A 342 40.82 23.72 13.98
CA SER A 342 41.55 22.47 13.70
C SER A 342 40.61 21.29 13.41
N THR A 343 40.70 20.76 12.18
CA THR A 343 40.39 19.38 11.74
C THR A 343 39.16 18.68 12.34
N GLN A 344 38.04 18.70 11.61
CA GLN A 344 36.93 17.75 11.82
C GLN A 344 36.71 16.89 10.57
N THR A 345 36.84 15.59 10.78
CA THR A 345 36.24 14.51 9.99
C THR A 345 34.73 14.72 9.95
N PHE A 346 34.15 14.79 8.75
CA PHE A 346 32.73 15.07 8.54
C PHE A 346 31.88 13.83 8.89
N SER A 347 31.50 13.70 10.16
CA SER A 347 30.42 12.83 10.62
C SER A 347 29.22 13.72 10.99
N GLY A 348 28.40 14.05 9.98
CA GLY A 348 27.18 14.81 10.16
C GLY A 348 25.99 13.88 10.43
N SER A 349 25.67 13.66 11.70
CA SER A 349 24.37 13.14 12.15
C SER A 349 23.33 14.25 12.02
N TYR A 350 22.54 14.24 10.93
CA TYR A 350 21.31 15.03 10.85
C TYR A 350 20.22 14.30 11.64
N GLY A 351 19.56 15.01 12.58
CA GLY A 351 18.60 14.42 13.50
C GLY A 351 17.43 13.74 12.81
N GLU A 352 17.36 12.41 12.92
CA GLU A 352 16.25 11.58 12.44
C GLU A 352 15.12 11.59 13.48
N LYS A 353 13.93 12.09 13.10
CA LYS A 353 12.60 11.60 13.55
C LYS A 353 11.38 12.38 13.04
N GLU A 354 11.56 13.50 12.32
CA GLU A 354 10.42 14.24 11.71
C GLU A 354 10.59 14.46 10.19
N GLY A 355 11.81 14.31 9.67
CA GLY A 355 12.11 14.48 8.25
C GLY A 355 11.75 13.28 7.37
N ASP A 356 11.79 12.06 7.90
CA ASP A 356 11.86 10.84 7.08
C ASP A 356 10.55 10.50 6.34
N ALA A 357 9.39 10.72 6.98
CA ALA A 357 8.09 10.54 6.33
C ALA A 357 7.83 11.56 5.20
N THR A 358 8.33 12.79 5.35
CA THR A 358 8.22 13.82 4.30
C THR A 358 9.14 13.52 3.12
N LEU A 359 10.30 12.92 3.40
CA LEU A 359 11.29 12.52 2.41
C LEU A 359 10.82 11.34 1.55
N THR A 360 10.11 10.37 2.14
CA THR A 360 9.71 9.12 1.47
C THR A 360 8.25 9.07 1.02
N ALA A 361 7.45 10.11 1.28
CA ALA A 361 6.02 10.14 0.91
C ALA A 361 5.76 9.87 -0.60
N PRO A 362 6.49 10.49 -1.56
CA PRO A 362 6.31 10.19 -2.98
C PRO A 362 6.64 8.73 -3.37
N THR A 363 7.71 8.14 -2.85
CA THR A 363 8.05 6.75 -3.13
C THR A 363 7.08 5.78 -2.47
N THR A 364 6.64 6.07 -1.25
CA THR A 364 5.60 5.30 -0.54
C THR A 364 4.27 5.33 -1.32
N TYR A 365 3.92 6.47 -1.91
CA TYR A 365 2.75 6.57 -2.79
C TYR A 365 2.86 5.63 -3.99
N ILE A 366 4.00 5.63 -4.69
CA ILE A 366 4.21 4.74 -5.84
C ILE A 366 4.12 3.27 -5.41
N SER A 367 4.71 2.90 -4.26
CA SER A 367 4.61 1.55 -3.70
C SER A 367 3.17 1.10 -3.42
N SER A 368 2.25 2.05 -3.17
CA SER A 368 0.84 1.75 -2.89
C SER A 368 -0.02 1.51 -4.14
N LEU A 369 0.51 1.80 -5.33
CA LEU A 369 -0.21 1.59 -6.58
C LEU A 369 -0.17 0.11 -7.00
N PRO A 370 -1.19 -0.39 -7.73
CA PRO A 370 -1.14 -1.72 -8.31
C PRO A 370 0.13 -1.87 -9.18
N PRO A 371 0.98 -2.87 -8.92
CA PRO A 371 2.22 -3.03 -9.67
C PRO A 371 1.90 -3.45 -11.10
N SER A 372 2.63 -2.88 -12.06
CA SER A 372 2.60 -3.35 -13.44
C SER A 372 3.05 -4.82 -13.52
N PRO A 373 2.70 -5.55 -14.59
CA PRO A 373 3.26 -6.86 -14.83
C PRO A 373 4.81 -6.86 -14.75
N SER A 374 5.45 -5.79 -15.26
CA SER A 374 6.91 -5.63 -15.20
C SER A 374 7.46 -5.48 -13.79
N VAL A 375 6.78 -4.72 -12.93
CA VAL A 375 7.15 -4.55 -11.51
C VAL A 375 6.84 -5.82 -10.70
N GLN A 376 5.74 -6.51 -10.97
CA GLN A 376 5.41 -7.78 -10.31
C GLN A 376 6.53 -8.81 -10.50
N ILE A 377 7.07 -8.91 -11.72
CA ILE A 377 8.16 -9.82 -12.04
C ILE A 377 9.46 -9.41 -11.34
N LEU A 378 9.79 -8.12 -11.35
CA LEU A 378 10.96 -7.63 -10.63
C LEU A 378 10.87 -7.96 -9.13
N ASN A 379 9.68 -7.84 -8.53
CA ASN A 379 9.46 -8.15 -7.11
C ASN A 379 9.52 -9.66 -6.80
N GLN A 380 9.21 -10.53 -7.77
CA GLN A 380 9.31 -11.98 -7.63
C GLN A 380 10.70 -12.52 -8.00
N ALA A 381 11.48 -11.80 -8.81
CA ALA A 381 12.80 -12.19 -9.25
C ALA A 381 13.77 -12.55 -8.10
N PRO A 382 13.86 -11.79 -6.98
CA PRO A 382 14.81 -12.13 -5.91
C PRO A 382 14.55 -13.51 -5.31
N SER A 383 13.30 -13.87 -5.03
CA SER A 383 12.97 -15.19 -4.46
C SER A 383 13.19 -16.31 -5.48
N ALA A 384 12.84 -16.09 -6.75
CA ALA A 384 13.03 -17.07 -7.82
C ALA A 384 14.51 -17.36 -8.08
N LEU A 385 15.34 -16.32 -8.17
CA LEU A 385 16.78 -16.42 -8.40
C LEU A 385 17.54 -16.94 -7.17
N ASN A 386 16.99 -16.74 -5.97
CA ASN A 386 17.61 -17.25 -4.75
C ASN A 386 17.72 -18.78 -4.69
N THR A 387 16.93 -19.50 -5.50
CA THR A 387 17.08 -20.94 -5.71
C THR A 387 18.50 -21.32 -6.15
N TRP A 388 19.21 -20.45 -6.89
CA TRP A 388 20.59 -20.73 -7.32
C TRP A 388 21.66 -20.00 -6.50
N THR A 389 21.34 -18.84 -5.92
CA THR A 389 22.31 -18.07 -5.13
C THR A 389 22.38 -18.51 -3.67
N HIS A 390 21.33 -19.13 -3.13
CA HIS A 390 21.26 -19.64 -1.75
C HIS A 390 21.70 -18.59 -0.71
N ALA A 391 21.28 -17.34 -0.91
CA ALA A 391 21.52 -16.25 0.04
C ALA A 391 20.53 -16.35 1.24
N PRO A 392 20.90 -15.84 2.43
CA PRO A 392 20.05 -15.85 3.61
C PRO A 392 18.69 -15.18 3.39
N ALA A 393 17.63 -15.76 3.95
CA ALA A 393 16.29 -15.16 3.91
C ALA A 393 16.23 -13.66 4.33
N PRO A 394 16.93 -13.18 5.38
CA PRO A 394 16.92 -11.74 5.70
C PRO A 394 17.59 -10.88 4.63
N THR A 395 18.67 -11.34 4.00
CA THR A 395 19.39 -10.57 2.97
C THR A 395 18.59 -10.52 1.67
N VAL A 396 17.92 -11.62 1.30
CA VAL A 396 17.00 -11.65 0.15
C VAL A 396 15.85 -10.65 0.34
N LYS A 397 15.29 -10.55 1.54
CA LYS A 397 14.25 -9.54 1.86
C LYS A 397 14.80 -8.12 1.76
N CYS A 398 15.99 -7.87 2.30
CA CYS A 398 16.67 -6.58 2.20
C CYS A 398 16.89 -6.18 0.73
N ILE A 399 17.48 -7.07 -0.08
CA ILE A 399 17.74 -6.84 -1.52
C ILE A 399 16.42 -6.63 -2.27
N SER A 400 15.38 -7.41 -1.97
CA SER A 400 14.05 -7.24 -2.57
C SER A 400 13.46 -5.86 -2.29
N SER A 401 13.53 -5.39 -1.04
CA SER A 401 13.04 -4.06 -0.64
C SER A 401 13.84 -2.94 -1.32
N LEU A 402 15.16 -3.09 -1.35
CA LEU A 402 16.09 -2.15 -1.97
C LEU A 402 15.78 -1.98 -3.46
N VAL A 403 15.70 -3.08 -4.21
CA VAL A 403 15.44 -3.04 -5.66
C VAL A 403 14.03 -2.52 -5.98
N THR A 404 13.04 -2.86 -5.17
CA THR A 404 11.67 -2.30 -5.29
C THR A 404 11.69 -0.78 -5.11
N SER A 405 12.40 -0.30 -4.09
CA SER A 405 12.50 1.13 -3.79
C SER A 405 13.21 1.90 -4.91
N LEU A 406 14.29 1.33 -5.46
CA LEU A 406 14.99 1.89 -6.63
C LEU A 406 14.11 1.94 -7.88
N GLN A 407 13.34 0.88 -8.14
CA GLN A 407 12.38 0.87 -9.25
C GLN A 407 11.32 1.97 -9.08
N ASN A 408 10.84 2.19 -7.87
CA ASN A 408 9.86 3.25 -7.57
C ASN A 408 10.47 4.64 -7.75
N ALA A 409 11.69 4.88 -7.27
CA ALA A 409 12.41 6.13 -7.48
C ALA A 409 12.65 6.42 -8.97
N THR A 410 13.12 5.41 -9.72
CA THR A 410 13.33 5.49 -11.18
C THR A 410 12.01 5.80 -11.90
N THR A 411 10.91 5.19 -11.44
CA THR A 411 9.57 5.42 -11.96
C THR A 411 9.12 6.88 -11.78
N ILE A 412 9.31 7.46 -10.59
CA ILE A 412 9.00 8.87 -10.32
C ILE A 412 9.77 9.79 -11.27
N LEU A 413 11.09 9.58 -11.39
CA LEU A 413 11.94 10.41 -12.24
C LEU A 413 11.57 10.27 -13.72
N SER A 414 11.26 9.05 -14.17
CA SER A 414 10.77 8.79 -15.53
C SER A 414 9.45 9.51 -15.80
N ASP A 415 8.50 9.50 -14.86
CA ASP A 415 7.24 10.23 -15.00
C ASP A 415 7.44 11.74 -15.09
N ILE A 416 8.36 12.29 -14.30
CA ILE A 416 8.70 13.71 -14.34
C ILE A 416 9.35 14.08 -15.67
N ASN A 417 10.36 13.33 -16.10
CA ASN A 417 11.08 13.61 -17.36
C ASN A 417 10.19 13.37 -18.60
N GLY A 418 9.18 12.51 -18.46
CA GLY A 418 8.17 12.23 -19.47
C GLY A 418 7.04 13.26 -19.52
N ASP A 419 6.89 14.12 -18.51
CA ASP A 419 5.67 14.89 -18.26
C ASP A 419 4.40 14.01 -18.15
N ASN A 420 4.57 12.76 -17.66
CA ASN A 420 3.49 11.78 -17.55
C ASN A 420 2.59 12.13 -16.37
N THR A 421 1.39 12.65 -16.65
CA THR A 421 0.45 13.02 -15.57
C THR A 421 -0.26 11.82 -14.93
N GLN A 422 -0.25 10.66 -15.59
CA GLN A 422 -0.92 9.45 -15.13
C GLN A 422 -0.06 8.21 -15.36
N ARG A 423 -0.28 7.21 -14.50
CA ARG A 423 0.31 5.87 -14.56
C ARG A 423 -0.75 4.86 -14.15
N TYR A 424 -1.11 3.93 -15.04
CA TYR A 424 -2.14 2.90 -14.80
C TYR A 424 -3.48 3.45 -14.28
N ASN A 425 -3.98 4.54 -14.87
CA ASN A 425 -5.21 5.26 -14.46
C ASN A 425 -5.13 5.92 -13.07
N GLN A 426 -3.94 5.97 -12.47
CA GLN A 426 -3.66 6.70 -11.24
C GLN A 426 -2.82 7.94 -11.57
N ARG A 427 -2.88 8.96 -10.71
CA ARG A 427 -2.08 10.18 -10.88
C ARG A 427 -0.60 9.89 -10.67
N ALA A 428 0.28 10.44 -11.49
CA ALA A 428 1.72 10.28 -11.25
C ALA A 428 2.13 11.02 -9.96
N ALA A 429 3.14 10.53 -9.24
CA ALA A 429 3.53 11.07 -7.93
C ALA A 429 3.78 12.59 -7.95
N HIS A 430 4.46 13.09 -8.99
CA HIS A 430 4.77 14.51 -9.12
C HIS A 430 3.53 15.40 -9.34
N THR A 431 2.41 14.84 -9.81
CA THR A 431 1.13 15.57 -9.93
C THR A 431 0.39 15.71 -8.60
N ILE A 432 0.78 14.91 -7.59
CA ILE A 432 0.21 14.94 -6.24
C ILE A 432 1.12 15.75 -5.30
N PHE A 433 2.40 15.44 -5.29
CA PHE A 433 3.39 16.01 -4.37
C PHE A 433 4.14 17.21 -4.94
N GLY A 434 3.90 17.54 -6.22
CA GLY A 434 4.71 18.50 -6.96
C GLY A 434 6.04 17.91 -7.41
N THR A 435 6.57 18.45 -8.51
CA THR A 435 7.82 18.00 -9.11
C THR A 435 8.99 18.04 -8.13
N SER A 436 9.15 19.14 -7.39
CA SER A 436 10.29 19.31 -6.48
C SER A 436 10.34 18.25 -5.37
N GLN A 437 9.21 17.96 -4.72
CA GLN A 437 9.17 16.96 -3.64
C GLN A 437 9.35 15.54 -4.18
N ALA A 438 8.68 15.22 -5.29
CA ALA A 438 8.79 13.91 -5.93
C ALA A 438 10.23 13.63 -6.40
N THR A 439 10.89 14.60 -7.04
CA THR A 439 12.30 14.50 -7.43
C THR A 439 13.22 14.31 -6.22
N ASN A 440 13.05 15.12 -5.17
CA ASN A 440 13.88 15.00 -3.97
C ASN A 440 13.73 13.64 -3.29
N SER A 441 12.50 13.13 -3.19
CA SER A 441 12.21 11.80 -2.63
C SER A 441 12.86 10.66 -3.42
N ALA A 442 12.81 10.74 -4.75
CA ALA A 442 13.48 9.77 -5.61
C ALA A 442 15.00 9.80 -5.39
N TYR A 443 15.64 10.98 -5.41
CA TYR A 443 17.07 11.09 -5.15
C TYR A 443 17.47 10.61 -3.76
N TYR A 444 16.68 10.94 -2.74
CA TYR A 444 16.90 10.45 -1.38
C TYR A 444 16.90 8.92 -1.34
N THR A 445 16.01 8.26 -2.08
CA THR A 445 15.94 6.79 -2.14
C THR A 445 17.21 6.16 -2.73
N PHE A 446 17.84 6.78 -3.73
CA PHE A 446 19.15 6.33 -4.23
C PHE A 446 20.23 6.44 -3.16
N ILE A 447 20.26 7.53 -2.39
CA ILE A 447 21.21 7.69 -1.28
C ILE A 447 20.93 6.69 -0.16
N GLN A 448 19.66 6.47 0.19
CA GLN A 448 19.25 5.52 1.22
C GLN A 448 19.65 4.08 0.87
N SER A 449 19.51 3.69 -0.40
CA SER A 449 19.92 2.35 -0.84
C SER A 449 21.42 2.07 -0.63
N MET A 450 22.27 3.12 -0.66
CA MET A 450 23.69 3.00 -0.32
C MET A 450 23.91 2.78 1.18
N THR A 451 23.05 3.35 2.03
CA THR A 451 23.04 3.07 3.47
C THR A 451 22.58 1.62 3.72
N ASP A 452 21.52 1.18 3.03
CA ASP A 452 20.98 -0.17 3.17
C ASP A 452 22.00 -1.24 2.73
N ALA A 453 22.74 -0.98 1.65
CA ALA A 453 23.80 -1.88 1.18
C ALA A 453 24.94 -2.08 2.21
N ARG A 454 25.15 -1.13 3.13
CA ARG A 454 26.14 -1.29 4.20
C ARG A 454 25.73 -2.30 5.28
N THR A 455 24.47 -2.73 5.27
CA THR A 455 23.96 -3.76 6.19
C THR A 455 24.17 -5.18 5.66
N LEU A 456 24.58 -5.33 4.40
CA LEU A 456 24.90 -6.61 3.77
C LEU A 456 26.26 -7.15 4.24
N SER A 457 26.51 -8.45 4.01
CA SER A 457 27.70 -9.15 4.53
C SER A 457 29.03 -8.55 4.05
N ASN A 458 29.07 -8.03 2.82
CA ASN A 458 30.22 -7.30 2.27
C ASN A 458 29.82 -5.89 1.82
N PRO A 459 29.84 -4.90 2.75
CA PRO A 459 29.44 -3.53 2.48
C PRO A 459 30.20 -2.86 1.32
N GLY A 460 31.50 -3.15 1.18
CA GLY A 460 32.33 -2.57 0.12
C GLY A 460 31.89 -3.04 -1.26
N LEU A 461 31.79 -4.36 -1.44
CA LEU A 461 31.33 -4.95 -2.69
C LEU A 461 29.88 -4.55 -3.03
N ALA A 462 28.99 -4.55 -2.04
CA ALA A 462 27.60 -4.13 -2.25
C ALA A 462 27.49 -2.65 -2.69
N THR A 463 28.30 -1.77 -2.09
CA THR A 463 28.36 -0.35 -2.49
C THR A 463 28.90 -0.19 -3.91
N ASP A 464 29.93 -0.95 -4.29
CA ASP A 464 30.51 -0.91 -5.64
C ASP A 464 29.52 -1.41 -6.70
N ILE A 465 28.76 -2.47 -6.40
CA ILE A 465 27.69 -3.00 -7.25
C ILE A 465 26.63 -1.91 -7.48
N LEU A 466 26.14 -1.26 -6.41
CA LEU A 466 25.15 -0.19 -6.53
C LEU A 466 25.69 0.99 -7.32
N LEU A 467 26.89 1.47 -7.02
CA LEU A 467 27.48 2.61 -7.70
C LEU A 467 27.69 2.34 -9.20
N GLY A 468 28.20 1.15 -9.54
CA GLY A 468 28.34 0.71 -10.93
C GLY A 468 26.99 0.64 -11.65
N GLY A 469 25.99 0.08 -10.98
CA GLY A 469 24.62 0.00 -11.49
C GLY A 469 23.96 1.37 -11.69
N PHE A 470 24.12 2.31 -10.76
CA PHE A 470 23.60 3.68 -10.89
C PHE A 470 24.27 4.45 -12.02
N ASN A 471 25.59 4.32 -12.18
CA ASN A 471 26.29 4.94 -13.30
C ASN A 471 25.73 4.46 -14.64
N ARG A 472 25.45 3.15 -14.77
CA ARG A 472 24.80 2.59 -15.97
C ARG A 472 23.38 3.14 -16.14
N LEU A 473 22.57 3.11 -15.09
CA LEU A 473 21.19 3.63 -15.07
C LEU A 473 21.10 5.05 -15.59
N TYR A 474 21.86 5.96 -14.98
CA TYR A 474 21.83 7.37 -15.35
C TYR A 474 22.47 7.64 -16.73
N ALA A 475 23.46 6.86 -17.15
CA ALA A 475 24.02 6.95 -18.50
C ALA A 475 23.01 6.50 -19.57
N GLY A 476 22.23 5.45 -19.29
CA GLY A 476 21.13 5.00 -20.14
C GLY A 476 20.01 6.04 -20.21
N GLN A 477 19.56 6.55 -19.06
CA GLN A 477 18.54 7.60 -18.96
C GLN A 477 18.97 8.86 -19.73
N SER A 478 20.24 9.26 -19.62
CA SER A 478 20.77 10.44 -20.31
C SER A 478 20.71 10.29 -21.83
N ARG A 479 20.95 9.08 -22.36
CA ARG A 479 20.81 8.79 -23.80
C ARG A 479 19.37 8.94 -24.27
N GLU A 480 18.41 8.38 -23.54
CA GLU A 480 16.99 8.49 -23.87
C GLU A 480 16.51 9.95 -23.88
N LEU A 481 16.89 10.73 -22.86
CA LEU A 481 16.59 12.16 -22.79
C LEU A 481 17.24 12.95 -23.92
N ASN A 482 18.49 12.61 -24.27
CA ASN A 482 19.20 13.20 -25.39
C ASN A 482 18.49 12.91 -26.73
N TRP A 483 17.96 11.71 -26.92
CA TRP A 483 17.18 11.37 -28.11
C TRP A 483 15.91 12.21 -28.20
N LYS A 484 15.16 12.32 -27.11
CA LYS A 484 13.95 13.15 -27.02
C LYS A 484 14.27 14.62 -27.31
N PHE A 485 15.32 15.16 -26.71
CA PHE A 485 15.70 16.58 -26.86
C PHE A 485 16.14 16.92 -28.28
N ASN A 486 16.96 16.07 -28.90
CA ASN A 486 17.50 16.31 -30.25
C ASN A 486 16.62 15.75 -31.37
N SER A 487 15.42 15.26 -31.05
CA SER A 487 14.52 14.63 -32.02
C SER A 487 15.19 13.50 -32.81
N TYR A 488 16.06 12.74 -32.13
CA TYR A 488 16.77 11.62 -32.71
C TYR A 488 15.95 10.34 -32.57
N VAL A 489 15.71 9.66 -33.68
CA VAL A 489 15.10 8.33 -33.69
C VAL A 489 16.21 7.28 -33.62
N PRO A 490 16.31 6.50 -32.54
CA PRO A 490 17.37 5.50 -32.37
C PRO A 490 17.18 4.29 -33.28
N SER A 491 18.27 3.55 -33.49
CA SER A 491 18.22 2.18 -34.01
C SER A 491 17.68 1.20 -32.97
N GLU A 492 17.24 0.01 -33.43
CA GLU A 492 16.80 -1.06 -32.52
C GLU A 492 17.92 -1.48 -31.55
N ALA A 493 19.17 -1.54 -32.02
CA ALA A 493 20.32 -1.91 -31.19
C ALA A 493 20.61 -0.84 -30.12
N GLU A 494 20.55 0.45 -30.49
CA GLU A 494 20.69 1.55 -29.54
C GLU A 494 19.58 1.51 -28.49
N TYR A 495 18.34 1.29 -28.90
CA TYR A 495 17.20 1.18 -27.98
C TYR A 495 17.38 0.04 -26.97
N LEU A 496 17.74 -1.16 -27.45
CA LEU A 496 18.01 -2.30 -26.58
C LEU A 496 19.18 -2.02 -25.63
N SER A 497 20.22 -1.31 -26.08
CA SER A 497 21.34 -0.91 -25.22
C SER A 497 20.90 0.04 -24.09
N VAL A 498 19.94 0.93 -24.35
CA VAL A 498 19.36 1.79 -23.30
C VAL A 498 18.49 0.98 -22.36
N ILE A 499 17.77 -0.05 -22.82
CA ILE A 499 17.06 -0.96 -21.92
C ILE A 499 18.05 -1.68 -20.99
N ASP A 500 19.16 -2.18 -21.53
CA ASP A 500 20.19 -2.87 -20.73
C ASP A 500 20.77 -1.96 -19.65
N ASP A 501 20.99 -0.70 -19.98
CA ASP A 501 21.56 0.27 -19.05
C ASP A 501 20.52 0.88 -18.11
N THR A 502 19.23 0.85 -18.44
CA THR A 502 18.16 1.32 -17.55
C THR A 502 17.53 0.16 -16.78
N THR A 503 16.47 -0.46 -17.29
CA THR A 503 15.80 -1.61 -16.66
C THR A 503 16.79 -2.74 -16.37
N GLY A 504 17.70 -3.03 -17.29
CA GLY A 504 18.73 -4.05 -17.11
C GLY A 504 19.67 -3.76 -15.95
N SER A 505 20.02 -2.50 -15.68
CA SER A 505 20.87 -2.15 -14.53
C SER A 505 20.27 -2.62 -13.20
N LEU A 506 18.96 -2.43 -13.00
CA LEU A 506 18.26 -2.85 -11.78
C LEU A 506 18.26 -4.38 -11.63
N TYR A 507 18.03 -5.11 -12.72
CA TYR A 507 18.11 -6.58 -12.72
C TYR A 507 19.53 -7.08 -12.46
N THR A 508 20.56 -6.40 -13.00
CA THR A 508 21.95 -6.77 -12.73
C THR A 508 22.39 -6.44 -11.31
N ILE A 509 21.95 -5.31 -10.74
CA ILE A 509 22.14 -4.97 -9.31
C ILE A 509 21.54 -6.08 -8.44
N LEU A 510 20.28 -6.43 -8.67
CA LEU A 510 19.57 -7.48 -7.93
C LEU A 510 20.38 -8.78 -7.89
N VAL A 511 20.78 -9.26 -9.06
CA VAL A 511 21.52 -10.53 -9.20
C VAL A 511 22.89 -10.46 -8.56
N GLN A 512 23.64 -9.38 -8.79
CA GLN A 512 25.00 -9.23 -8.25
C GLN A 512 24.98 -9.13 -6.73
N LEU A 513 23.99 -8.45 -6.13
CA LEU A 513 23.82 -8.41 -4.68
C LEU A 513 23.46 -9.81 -4.12
N LEU A 514 22.55 -10.55 -4.76
CA LEU A 514 22.21 -11.91 -4.34
C LEU A 514 23.41 -12.85 -4.42
N GLN A 515 24.18 -12.74 -5.50
CA GLN A 515 25.42 -13.48 -5.71
C GLN A 515 26.49 -13.13 -4.66
N ALA A 516 26.59 -11.86 -4.25
CA ALA A 516 27.52 -11.42 -3.22
C ALA A 516 27.16 -11.95 -1.80
N GLU A 517 25.87 -12.17 -1.52
CA GLU A 517 25.36 -12.63 -0.22
C GLU A 517 25.22 -14.16 -0.11
N ARG A 518 25.83 -14.92 -1.02
CA ARG A 518 25.75 -16.38 -1.06
C ARG A 518 26.39 -17.05 0.16
N CYS A 519 25.75 -18.09 0.70
CA CYS A 519 26.26 -18.86 1.84
C CYS A 519 26.99 -20.17 1.50
N MET A 520 26.93 -20.65 0.26
CA MET A 520 27.42 -21.98 -0.12
C MET A 520 28.77 -21.95 -0.86
N SER A 521 29.70 -22.83 -0.52
CA SER A 521 30.92 -23.06 -1.31
C SER A 521 30.61 -23.91 -2.54
N GLY A 522 31.08 -23.51 -3.73
CA GLY A 522 30.85 -24.22 -5.00
C GLY A 522 30.91 -23.31 -6.22
N TYR A 523 30.70 -23.89 -7.41
CA TYR A 523 30.59 -23.10 -8.65
C TYR A 523 29.37 -22.17 -8.58
N GLN A 524 29.57 -20.91 -8.95
CA GLN A 524 28.53 -19.92 -9.05
C GLN A 524 28.27 -19.63 -10.53
N PRO A 525 27.06 -19.90 -11.06
CA PRO A 525 26.74 -19.50 -12.42
C PRO A 525 26.69 -17.97 -12.49
N ASP A 526 27.16 -17.42 -13.61
CA ASP A 526 26.88 -16.03 -13.92
C ASP A 526 25.41 -15.90 -14.32
N LEU A 527 24.65 -15.10 -13.56
CA LEU A 527 23.23 -14.88 -13.77
C LEU A 527 22.95 -13.54 -14.47
N VAL A 528 23.98 -12.72 -14.72
CA VAL A 528 23.86 -11.42 -15.40
C VAL A 528 23.27 -11.55 -16.82
N PRO A 529 23.64 -12.55 -17.65
CA PRO A 529 23.04 -12.74 -18.97
C PRO A 529 21.53 -12.98 -18.90
N LEU A 530 21.09 -13.85 -17.98
CA LEU A 530 19.67 -14.12 -17.74
C LEU A 530 18.93 -12.86 -17.27
N ALA A 531 19.52 -12.11 -16.32
CA ALA A 531 18.97 -10.86 -15.81
C ALA A 531 18.75 -9.83 -16.93
N THR A 532 19.71 -9.73 -17.84
CA THR A 532 19.65 -8.82 -18.99
C THR A 532 18.55 -9.23 -19.97
N LEU A 533 18.44 -10.53 -20.28
CA LEU A 533 17.38 -11.05 -21.14
C LEU A 533 15.99 -10.84 -20.55
N LEU A 534 15.83 -11.10 -19.24
CA LEU A 534 14.58 -10.82 -18.53
C LEU A 534 14.22 -9.35 -18.63
N ALA A 535 15.13 -8.44 -18.28
CA ALA A 535 14.90 -7.00 -18.34
C ALA A 535 14.44 -6.51 -19.73
N ARG A 536 15.12 -6.97 -20.80
CA ARG A 536 14.71 -6.69 -22.18
C ARG A 536 13.31 -7.19 -22.47
N PHE A 537 13.00 -8.42 -22.07
CA PHE A 537 11.70 -9.03 -22.34
C PHE A 537 10.56 -8.25 -21.69
N VAL A 538 10.69 -7.93 -20.40
CA VAL A 538 9.61 -7.25 -19.67
C VAL A 538 9.37 -5.84 -20.22
N ARG A 539 10.44 -5.11 -20.57
CA ARG A 539 10.32 -3.76 -21.13
C ARG A 539 9.68 -3.76 -22.51
N VAL A 540 10.15 -4.62 -23.42
CA VAL A 540 9.61 -4.72 -24.78
C VAL A 540 8.17 -5.27 -24.77
N LYS A 541 7.84 -6.19 -23.85
CA LYS A 541 6.47 -6.68 -23.67
C LYS A 541 5.54 -5.57 -23.19
N GLU A 542 5.97 -4.74 -22.23
CA GLU A 542 5.19 -3.61 -21.74
C GLU A 542 4.87 -2.62 -22.87
N ASP A 543 5.86 -2.29 -23.69
CA ASP A 543 5.70 -1.48 -24.89
C ASP A 543 4.71 -2.10 -25.88
N TYR A 544 4.86 -3.40 -26.18
CA TYR A 544 3.95 -4.10 -27.09
C TYR A 544 2.50 -4.08 -26.60
N LEU A 545 2.28 -4.38 -25.32
CA LEU A 545 0.94 -4.43 -24.73
C LEU A 545 0.27 -3.05 -24.71
N SER A 546 1.05 -1.96 -24.68
CA SER A 546 0.53 -0.58 -24.75
C SER A 546 -0.31 -0.33 -26.00
N PHE A 547 -0.02 -1.02 -27.11
CA PHE A 547 -0.76 -0.91 -28.37
C PHE A 547 -1.91 -1.92 -28.51
N ASN A 548 -1.90 -3.03 -27.76
CA ASN A 548 -2.84 -4.14 -27.94
C ASN A 548 -4.10 -4.08 -27.04
N ASN A 549 -4.08 -3.35 -25.92
CA ASN A 549 -5.22 -3.30 -24.97
C ASN A 549 -6.25 -2.23 -25.36
N ARG A 550 -7.37 -2.63 -25.99
CA ARG A 550 -8.53 -1.76 -26.28
C ARG A 550 -9.19 -1.18 -25.02
N GLU A 551 -9.19 -1.92 -23.90
CA GLU A 551 -9.84 -1.51 -22.64
C GLU A 551 -9.14 -0.35 -21.94
N ARG A 552 -7.80 -0.23 -22.06
CA ARG A 552 -7.05 0.92 -21.52
C ARG A 552 -7.50 2.25 -22.14
N LYS A 553 -8.06 2.23 -23.36
CA LYS A 553 -8.52 3.45 -24.05
C LYS A 553 -9.96 3.86 -23.76
N MET A 554 -10.85 2.91 -23.47
CA MET A 554 -12.26 3.23 -23.16
C MET A 554 -12.44 3.97 -21.82
N LEU A 555 -11.45 3.90 -20.92
CA LEU A 555 -11.46 4.58 -19.62
C LEU A 555 -10.63 5.89 -19.56
N GLY A 556 -10.13 6.41 -20.69
CA GLY A 556 -9.40 7.69 -20.69
C GLY A 556 -8.05 7.66 -19.97
N SER A 557 -7.30 6.55 -20.09
CA SER A 557 -5.94 6.43 -19.57
C SER A 557 -4.99 7.36 -20.33
N GLY A 558 -4.63 8.49 -19.73
CA GLY A 558 -3.66 9.45 -20.26
C GLY A 558 -2.22 8.98 -20.07
N GLY A 559 -1.87 7.82 -20.63
CA GLY A 559 -0.46 7.48 -20.87
C GLY A 559 0.05 8.28 -22.07
N ASP A 560 1.28 8.76 -22.02
CA ASP A 560 1.88 9.53 -23.12
C ASP A 560 1.94 8.66 -24.39
N ASP A 561 0.99 8.90 -25.30
CA ASP A 561 0.88 8.18 -26.58
C ASP A 561 2.18 8.28 -27.40
N ARG A 562 3.10 9.20 -27.08
CA ARG A 562 4.29 9.57 -27.85
C ARG A 562 5.63 9.11 -27.28
N ALA A 563 5.63 8.17 -26.34
CA ALA A 563 6.86 7.60 -25.79
C ALA A 563 7.63 6.75 -26.81
N PHE A 564 8.97 6.73 -26.68
CA PHE A 564 9.82 5.78 -27.39
C PHE A 564 9.46 4.36 -26.97
N SER A 565 8.85 3.61 -27.89
CA SER A 565 8.46 2.22 -27.68
C SER A 565 9.03 1.34 -28.79
N TYR A 566 9.36 0.10 -28.44
CA TYR A 566 10.01 -0.82 -29.37
C TYR A 566 9.25 -1.00 -30.71
N PRO A 567 7.90 -1.14 -30.76
CA PRO A 567 7.18 -1.21 -32.04
C PRO A 567 7.37 0.02 -32.94
N ILE A 568 7.38 1.23 -32.36
CA ILE A 568 7.57 2.49 -33.10
C ILE A 568 9.00 2.57 -33.65
N ILE A 569 9.98 2.22 -32.84
CA ILE A 569 11.40 2.23 -33.23
C ILE A 569 11.64 1.22 -34.34
N ARG A 570 11.08 0.01 -34.21
CA ARG A 570 11.17 -1.02 -35.24
C ARG A 570 10.54 -0.58 -36.54
N LEU A 571 9.37 0.07 -36.50
CA LEU A 571 8.74 0.66 -37.69
C LEU A 571 9.68 1.66 -38.38
N ALA A 572 10.23 2.63 -37.63
CA ALA A 572 11.10 3.66 -38.20
C ALA A 572 12.40 3.12 -38.82
N ASN A 573 12.93 2.01 -38.29
CA ASN A 573 14.14 1.37 -38.78
C ASN A 573 13.88 0.43 -39.96
N ALA A 574 12.78 -0.33 -39.93
CA ALA A 574 12.41 -1.24 -41.01
C ALA A 574 11.81 -0.53 -42.23
N ARG A 575 11.19 0.65 -42.02
CA ARG A 575 10.47 1.42 -43.03
C ARG A 575 10.95 2.88 -43.06
N PRO A 576 12.00 3.18 -43.84
CA PRO A 576 12.50 4.55 -43.99
C PRO A 576 11.44 5.53 -44.53
N ASP A 577 10.48 5.02 -45.31
CA ASP A 577 9.33 5.75 -45.83
C ASP A 577 8.37 6.22 -44.74
N CYS A 578 8.29 5.51 -43.60
CA CYS A 578 7.47 5.89 -42.45
C CYS A 578 8.21 6.76 -41.41
N ARG A 579 9.51 7.03 -41.63
CA ARG A 579 10.36 7.69 -40.63
C ARG A 579 9.94 9.14 -40.38
N ALA A 580 9.44 9.84 -41.40
CA ALA A 580 8.95 11.20 -41.28
C ALA A 580 7.69 11.26 -40.40
N GLU A 581 6.73 10.36 -40.63
CA GLU A 581 5.49 10.23 -39.87
C GLU A 581 5.77 9.82 -38.43
N VAL A 582 6.67 8.87 -38.20
CA VAL A 582 7.10 8.45 -36.86
C VAL A 582 7.80 9.60 -36.13
N SER A 583 8.73 10.29 -36.77
CA SER A 583 9.43 11.44 -36.15
C SER A 583 8.45 12.54 -35.79
N ARG A 584 7.48 12.80 -36.67
CA ARG A 584 6.43 13.77 -36.39
C ARG A 584 5.56 13.34 -35.21
N PHE A 585 5.14 12.08 -35.17
CA PHE A 585 4.39 11.54 -34.05
C PHE A 585 5.14 11.69 -32.71
N LEU A 586 6.43 11.36 -32.68
CA LEU A 586 7.26 11.41 -31.46
C LEU A 586 7.57 12.84 -31.00
N PHE A 587 7.78 13.78 -31.93
CA PHE A 587 8.39 15.08 -31.60
C PHE A 587 7.50 16.32 -31.85
N GLU A 588 6.37 16.20 -32.55
CA GLU A 588 5.47 17.33 -32.82
C GLU A 588 4.83 17.81 -31.53
N ARG A 589 5.25 18.97 -30.97
CA ARG A 589 4.64 19.51 -29.75
C ARG A 589 3.18 19.88 -30.01
N LYS A 590 2.27 19.55 -29.08
CA LYS A 590 0.99 20.28 -29.00
C LYS A 590 1.36 21.73 -28.77
N GLU A 591 1.21 22.60 -29.77
CA GLU A 591 1.20 24.02 -29.48
C GLU A 591 0.16 24.23 -28.38
N ALA A 592 0.60 24.76 -27.25
CA ALA A 592 -0.31 25.25 -26.24
C ALA A 592 -1.29 26.16 -26.99
N SER A 593 -2.57 25.84 -26.90
CA SER A 593 -3.67 26.66 -27.38
C SER A 593 -3.57 28.03 -26.73
N LYS A 594 -2.71 28.90 -27.27
CA LYS A 594 -3.03 30.31 -27.35
C LYS A 594 -4.27 30.36 -28.24
N GLU A 595 -5.29 31.06 -27.77
CA GLU A 595 -6.31 31.62 -28.63
C GLU A 595 -5.63 32.45 -29.72
N SER A 596 -5.19 31.80 -30.80
CA SER A 596 -4.97 32.47 -32.06
C SER A 596 -6.25 32.28 -32.84
N SER A 597 -7.05 33.33 -32.92
CA SER A 597 -8.12 33.49 -33.89
C SER A 597 -7.58 33.17 -35.29
N CYS A 598 -7.79 31.94 -35.78
CA CYS A 598 -7.71 31.70 -37.22
C CYS A 598 -8.97 32.33 -37.83
N LEU A 599 -8.75 33.41 -38.59
CA LEU A 599 -9.77 34.06 -39.41
C LEU A 599 -9.97 33.24 -40.69
N CYS A 600 -10.41 32.00 -40.53
CA CYS A 600 -10.70 31.11 -41.64
C CYS A 600 -12.21 31.13 -41.86
N SER A 601 -12.66 31.91 -42.84
CA SER A 601 -14.05 32.09 -43.24
C SER A 601 -14.73 30.75 -43.56
N ASN A 602 -15.99 30.63 -43.17
CA ASN A 602 -16.78 29.39 -43.09
C ASN A 602 -17.01 28.57 -44.39
N ASP A 603 -16.36 28.83 -45.53
CA ASP A 603 -16.81 28.26 -46.81
C ASP A 603 -15.81 27.38 -47.59
N THR A 604 -14.70 26.96 -46.97
CA THR A 604 -13.90 25.86 -47.55
C THR A 604 -13.35 24.94 -46.47
N LYS A 605 -13.99 23.78 -46.26
CA LYS A 605 -13.38 22.65 -45.55
C LYS A 605 -12.25 22.08 -46.42
N GLY A 606 -11.11 22.74 -46.38
CA GLY A 606 -9.86 22.33 -47.01
C GLY A 606 -8.71 22.56 -46.06
N ASP A 607 -8.22 21.45 -45.49
CA ASP A 607 -6.85 21.25 -45.03
C ASP A 607 -6.25 22.27 -44.04
N CYS A 608 -6.64 22.14 -42.76
CA CYS A 608 -5.88 22.70 -41.65
C CYS A 608 -5.16 21.57 -40.88
N GLY A 609 -3.90 21.33 -41.24
CA GLY A 609 -2.87 20.70 -40.41
C GLY A 609 -3.14 19.26 -39.97
N TYR A 610 -2.77 18.30 -40.82
CA TYR A 610 -2.75 16.87 -40.50
C TYR A 610 -1.99 16.56 -39.21
N ASN A 611 -2.53 16.57 -37.99
CA ASN A 611 -1.85 15.87 -36.89
C ASN A 611 -1.77 14.36 -37.25
N VAL A 612 -0.63 13.68 -37.07
CA VAL A 612 -0.64 12.20 -37.10
C VAL A 612 -1.47 11.75 -35.90
N SER A 613 -2.75 11.46 -36.16
CA SER A 613 -3.61 10.85 -35.14
C SER A 613 -3.02 9.51 -34.73
N TYR A 614 -3.13 9.16 -33.45
CA TYR A 614 -2.78 7.83 -32.93
C TYR A 614 -3.34 6.68 -33.81
N ASN A 615 -4.52 6.88 -34.42
CA ASN A 615 -5.12 5.93 -35.35
C ASN A 615 -4.26 5.70 -36.61
N CYS A 616 -3.64 6.75 -37.14
CA CYS A 616 -2.73 6.65 -38.29
C CYS A 616 -1.46 5.88 -37.91
N LEU A 617 -0.88 6.15 -36.74
CA LEU A 617 0.24 5.37 -36.23
C LEU A 617 -0.12 3.88 -36.07
N MET A 618 -1.30 3.57 -35.52
CA MET A 618 -1.76 2.19 -35.36
C MET A 618 -1.92 1.47 -36.70
N LEU A 619 -2.41 2.16 -37.73
CA LEU A 619 -2.48 1.61 -39.09
C LEU A 619 -1.07 1.32 -39.61
N LEU A 620 -0.13 2.26 -39.51
CA LEU A 620 1.26 2.05 -39.92
C LEU A 620 1.92 0.88 -39.18
N LEU A 621 1.76 0.81 -37.85
CA LEU A 621 2.30 -0.26 -37.01
C LEU A 621 1.73 -1.65 -37.39
N THR A 622 0.49 -1.70 -37.84
CA THR A 622 -0.20 -2.95 -38.23
C THR A 622 0.12 -3.34 -39.67
N ASP A 623 -0.06 -2.42 -40.62
CA ASP A 623 0.05 -2.66 -42.06
C ASP A 623 1.50 -2.87 -42.48
N CYS A 624 2.45 -2.18 -41.84
CA CYS A 624 3.88 -2.41 -42.05
C CYS A 624 4.40 -3.62 -41.27
N GLY A 625 3.56 -4.30 -40.48
CA GLY A 625 3.93 -5.52 -39.76
C GLY A 625 4.83 -5.32 -38.53
N ALA A 626 5.01 -4.08 -38.05
CA ALA A 626 5.91 -3.78 -36.93
C ALA A 626 5.45 -4.45 -35.61
N LEU A 627 4.13 -4.51 -35.34
CA LEU A 627 3.58 -5.23 -34.19
C LEU A 627 3.81 -6.73 -34.29
N ARG A 628 3.64 -7.32 -35.48
CA ARG A 628 3.90 -8.74 -35.72
C ARG A 628 5.37 -9.07 -35.49
N ALA A 629 6.27 -8.28 -36.08
CA ALA A 629 7.71 -8.46 -35.94
C ALA A 629 8.17 -8.26 -34.48
N THR A 630 7.55 -7.35 -33.72
CA THR A 630 7.80 -7.18 -32.28
C THR A 630 7.38 -8.43 -31.50
N ARG A 631 6.23 -9.02 -31.82
CA ARG A 631 5.76 -10.26 -31.19
C ARG A 631 6.67 -11.45 -31.49
N GLU A 632 7.15 -11.57 -32.73
CA GLU A 632 8.14 -12.59 -33.11
C GLU A 632 9.45 -12.41 -32.33
N PHE A 633 9.93 -11.16 -32.22
CA PHE A 633 11.11 -10.85 -31.42
C PHE A 633 10.95 -11.20 -29.93
N LEU A 634 9.77 -10.96 -29.35
CA LEU A 634 9.46 -11.41 -28.00
C LEU A 634 9.53 -12.94 -27.87
N ARG A 635 8.99 -13.70 -28.84
CA ARG A 635 9.10 -15.18 -28.85
C ARG A 635 10.55 -15.66 -28.96
N ASP A 636 11.36 -15.01 -29.78
CA ASP A 636 12.79 -15.36 -29.91
C ASP A 636 13.55 -15.07 -28.62
N MET A 637 13.21 -13.97 -27.94
CA MET A 637 13.79 -13.62 -26.65
C MET A 637 13.37 -14.60 -25.55
N GLU A 638 12.12 -15.06 -25.56
CA GLU A 638 11.62 -16.11 -24.68
C GLU A 638 12.43 -17.40 -24.85
N ASN A 639 12.62 -17.85 -26.09
CA ASN A 639 13.47 -19.00 -26.40
C ASN A 639 14.91 -18.81 -25.91
N SER A 640 15.41 -17.57 -25.94
CA SER A 640 16.76 -17.23 -25.45
C SER A 640 16.82 -17.28 -23.93
N ILE A 641 15.78 -16.80 -23.23
CA ILE A 641 15.64 -16.91 -21.77
C ILE A 641 15.58 -18.38 -21.36
N GLU A 642 14.77 -19.21 -22.04
CA GLU A 642 14.68 -20.64 -21.74
C GLU A 642 16.02 -21.36 -21.94
N LYS A 643 16.73 -21.07 -23.03
CA LYS A 643 18.07 -21.60 -23.27
C LYS A 643 19.02 -21.24 -22.15
N GLU A 644 18.96 -20.01 -21.65
CA GLU A 644 19.85 -19.58 -20.59
C GLU A 644 19.48 -20.18 -19.23
N VAL A 645 18.19 -20.33 -18.92
CA VAL A 645 17.75 -21.10 -17.76
C VAL A 645 18.26 -22.53 -17.84
N MET A 646 18.10 -23.22 -18.97
CA MET A 646 18.62 -24.58 -19.15
C MET A 646 20.14 -24.67 -18.98
N GLN A 647 20.87 -23.67 -19.46
CA GLN A 647 22.31 -23.58 -19.29
C GLN A 647 22.69 -23.42 -17.81
N VAL A 648 22.02 -22.53 -17.07
CA VAL A 648 22.24 -22.35 -15.64
C VAL A 648 21.90 -23.63 -14.87
N GLU A 649 20.74 -24.26 -15.13
CA GLU A 649 20.35 -25.53 -14.48
C GLU A 649 21.37 -26.65 -14.74
N LYS A 650 21.94 -26.71 -15.96
CA LYS A 650 23.00 -27.67 -16.30
C LYS A 650 24.29 -27.39 -15.52
N LEU A 651 24.65 -26.12 -15.34
CA LEU A 651 25.86 -25.70 -14.63
C LEU A 651 25.73 -25.87 -13.11
N THR A 652 24.55 -25.63 -12.54
CA THR A 652 24.27 -25.78 -11.11
C THR A 652 23.92 -27.23 -10.72
N GLY A 653 23.39 -28.01 -11.66
CA GLY A 653 22.76 -29.30 -11.37
C GLY A 653 21.40 -29.17 -10.66
N GLU A 654 20.84 -27.95 -10.60
CA GLU A 654 19.63 -27.62 -9.84
C GLU A 654 18.59 -26.99 -10.77
N VAL A 655 17.46 -27.66 -10.93
CA VAL A 655 16.28 -27.16 -11.66
C VAL A 655 15.64 -26.04 -10.85
N ASN A 656 15.16 -24.99 -11.52
CA ASN A 656 14.50 -23.86 -10.86
C ASN A 656 13.03 -23.73 -11.30
N PRO A 657 12.09 -24.39 -10.59
CA PRO A 657 10.67 -24.28 -10.92
C PRO A 657 10.12 -22.86 -10.79
N SER A 658 10.63 -22.08 -9.83
CA SER A 658 10.17 -20.71 -9.55
C SER A 658 10.45 -19.77 -10.73
N ILE A 659 11.64 -19.83 -11.32
CA ILE A 659 11.95 -19.01 -12.50
C ILE A 659 11.16 -19.48 -13.72
N ARG A 660 10.93 -20.79 -13.86
CA ARG A 660 10.11 -21.36 -14.96
C ARG A 660 8.65 -20.94 -14.85
N PHE A 661 8.10 -20.87 -13.63
CA PHE A 661 6.76 -20.35 -13.37
C PHE A 661 6.67 -18.86 -13.73
N LEU A 662 7.65 -18.06 -13.30
CA LEU A 662 7.73 -16.63 -13.63
C LEU A 662 7.83 -16.39 -15.15
N ILE A 663 8.57 -17.24 -15.88
CA ILE A 663 8.61 -17.22 -17.35
C ILE A 663 7.28 -17.66 -17.98
N ALA A 664 6.56 -18.58 -17.36
CA ALA A 664 5.25 -19.02 -17.86
C ALA A 664 4.19 -17.92 -17.73
N ASP A 665 4.13 -17.21 -16.60
CA ASP A 665 3.27 -16.02 -16.41
C ASP A 665 3.62 -14.92 -17.42
N LEU A 666 4.90 -14.83 -17.81
CA LEU A 666 5.38 -13.95 -18.86
C LEU A 666 4.87 -14.29 -20.27
N ARG A 667 4.26 -15.46 -20.50
CA ARG A 667 3.66 -15.84 -21.80
C ARG A 667 2.25 -15.28 -21.99
N GLU A 668 1.55 -14.97 -20.91
CA GLU A 668 0.17 -14.48 -20.98
C GLU A 668 0.10 -13.11 -21.68
N GLY A 669 -0.90 -12.92 -22.54
CA GLY A 669 -1.15 -11.66 -23.26
C GLY A 669 -0.48 -11.53 -24.64
N LEU A 670 0.36 -12.48 -25.05
CA LEU A 670 0.85 -12.60 -26.44
C LEU A 670 -0.17 -13.41 -27.27
N GLY A 671 -1.39 -12.89 -27.42
CA GLY A 671 -2.51 -13.57 -28.11
C GLY A 671 -2.15 -14.11 -29.50
N CYS A 672 -2.89 -15.11 -30.00
CA CYS A 672 -2.67 -15.78 -31.29
C CYS A 672 -2.69 -14.82 -32.49
#